data_AF-A0A952RHZ2-F1
#
_entry.id   AF-A0A952RHZ2-F1
#
_cell.length_a   1.000
_cell.length_b   1.000
_cell.length_c   1.000
_cell.angle_alpha   90.00
_cell.angle_beta   90.00
_cell.angle_gamma   90.00
#
_symmetry.space_group_name_H-M   'P 1'
#
loop_
_entity.id
_entity.type
_entity.pdbx_description
1 polymer ?
#
loop_
_entity_poly.entity_id
_entity_poly.type
_entity_poly.pdbx_seq_one_letter_code
_entity_poly.pdbx_strand_id
1 'polypeptide(L)'
;MDADVDRLVREQRLREAAELAASRGDVRTASTLFERACDFRRAAALAVEAGDWPRALPLALEGKAEDLAEIAFPHLAGDDANVERVAFHLERRGDHGWAGRLLESIGKDAEAARAFERAGRAIDAARLLEAAGDVVGASKVLEAQVRRDPGKGAFLVALGSLLHRYGKTDAAVRQLQKVRADAPERRAALTIMLEALERLGLAQARVEAEEELTRLGGPLEGALVETRGAAVRARLFGRYEIAREVASSPHARVIECVDGVRGAKVAVKVFAGYDARGAGRDALARFEREVRVLGALDHPNIVPLHDYVPEGPALVLEWMSRGTLEDMLAREPLAPARAVEIAQAVLSALGEAHRLGIIHRDIKPANVLFDEAGVTRLGDFGVAHLSDLSATATAGVIGTLGYMSPEQREGRPATVRSDLFGVGAILWEMLTGQKPEAELAGGASTFSTFTGGEEAPPSSRLAGRVRPSGIHRDLDARHDEVVFALVDDDPARRPEDAFAARRALGALRWPTTIERIAVPQRAMKRPSERPSGVRLMPDEHGTEVDQWLGRKVVSVDLDAPTLARASAFARADHAALQAVLRVDRAGGAIWLAAPRGAPLAQKLDPEQVATLREALDRLHETGEVHGAVDPAHVLVDEAGAVTLTFTPAPGPTATPDLDRLALARL
;
A
#
# COMPACT_ATOMS: atom_id res chain seq x y z
N MET A 1 42.59 -55.80 14.88
CA MET A 1 42.35 -55.51 16.30
C MET A 1 43.32 -56.33 17.12
N ASP A 2 43.69 -55.82 18.28
CA ASP A 2 44.61 -56.46 19.20
C ASP A 2 43.97 -57.70 19.85
N ALA A 3 44.70 -58.81 19.93
CA ALA A 3 44.17 -60.08 20.42
C ALA A 3 43.61 -59.99 21.86
N ASP A 4 44.17 -59.11 22.70
CA ASP A 4 43.68 -58.89 24.06
C ASP A 4 42.36 -58.10 24.08
N VAL A 5 42.23 -57.09 23.21
CA VAL A 5 41.00 -56.31 23.05
C VAL A 5 39.89 -57.22 22.49
N ASP A 6 40.19 -58.04 21.49
CA ASP A 6 39.23 -59.00 20.90
C ASP A 6 38.79 -60.08 21.90
N ARG A 7 39.66 -60.49 22.83
CA ARG A 7 39.27 -61.38 23.94
C ARG A 7 38.29 -60.68 24.87
N LEU A 8 38.60 -59.46 25.33
CA LEU A 8 37.71 -58.71 26.23
C LEU A 8 36.35 -58.38 25.60
N VAL A 9 36.31 -58.10 24.30
CA VAL A 9 35.07 -57.91 23.55
C VAL A 9 34.23 -59.19 23.49
N ARG A 10 34.85 -60.36 23.26
CA ARG A 10 34.15 -61.66 23.29
C ARG A 10 33.62 -62.01 24.68
N GLU A 11 34.32 -61.59 25.72
CA GLU A 11 33.90 -61.72 27.13
C GLU A 11 32.86 -60.67 27.56
N GLN A 12 32.38 -59.80 26.67
CA GLN A 12 31.45 -58.69 26.96
C GLN A 12 31.97 -57.65 27.97
N ARG A 13 33.28 -57.60 28.21
CA ARG A 13 33.95 -56.62 29.09
C ARG A 13 34.29 -55.34 28.32
N LEU A 14 33.26 -54.70 27.79
CA LEU A 14 33.39 -53.63 26.79
C LEU A 14 34.13 -52.38 27.30
N ARG A 15 33.94 -51.98 28.56
CA ARG A 15 34.66 -50.82 29.14
C ARG A 15 36.15 -51.08 29.28
N GLU A 16 36.51 -52.25 29.78
CA GLU A 16 37.92 -52.64 29.94
C GLU A 16 38.60 -52.81 28.56
N ALA A 17 37.88 -53.35 27.58
CA ALA A 17 38.35 -53.40 26.20
C ALA A 17 38.58 -51.98 25.63
N ALA A 18 37.70 -51.03 25.94
CA ALA A 18 37.80 -49.64 25.49
C ALA A 18 38.98 -48.92 26.15
N GLU A 19 39.18 -49.09 27.46
CA GLU A 19 40.33 -48.53 28.21
C GLU A 19 41.66 -49.11 27.71
N LEU A 20 41.70 -50.42 27.42
CA LEU A 20 42.88 -51.06 26.84
C LEU A 20 43.18 -50.53 25.43
N ALA A 21 42.17 -50.37 24.58
CA ALA A 21 42.34 -49.78 23.26
C ALA A 21 42.82 -48.32 23.34
N ALA A 22 42.26 -47.52 24.25
CA ALA A 22 42.65 -46.12 24.47
C ALA A 22 44.10 -45.99 24.96
N SER A 23 44.49 -46.79 25.97
CA SER A 23 45.87 -46.80 26.49
C SER A 23 46.93 -47.22 25.47
N ARG A 24 46.52 -47.94 24.41
CA ARG A 24 47.36 -48.33 23.27
C ARG A 24 47.31 -47.32 22.11
N GLY A 25 46.59 -46.20 22.27
CA GLY A 25 46.47 -45.13 21.28
C GLY A 25 45.44 -45.39 20.17
N ASP A 26 44.65 -46.47 20.22
CA ASP A 26 43.58 -46.74 19.25
C ASP A 26 42.28 -46.04 19.68
N VAL A 27 42.27 -44.72 19.53
CA VAL A 27 41.16 -43.83 19.93
C VAL A 27 39.84 -44.13 19.20
N ARG A 28 39.90 -44.60 17.94
CA ARG A 28 38.70 -44.92 17.13
C ARG A 28 38.01 -46.20 17.62
N THR A 29 38.79 -47.24 17.88
CA THR A 29 38.26 -48.49 18.44
C THR A 29 37.76 -48.25 19.86
N ALA A 30 38.51 -47.50 20.68
CA ALA A 30 38.11 -47.15 22.04
C ALA A 30 36.78 -46.38 22.08
N SER A 31 36.62 -45.34 21.24
CA SER A 31 35.35 -44.58 21.13
C SER A 31 34.17 -45.50 20.82
N THR A 32 34.32 -46.42 19.86
CA THR A 32 33.28 -47.37 19.46
C THR A 32 32.94 -48.38 20.57
N LEU A 33 33.93 -48.80 21.36
CA LEU A 33 33.72 -49.71 22.49
C LEU A 33 33.04 -49.00 23.67
N PHE A 34 33.38 -47.74 23.96
CA PHE A 34 32.67 -46.93 24.96
C PHE A 34 31.22 -46.63 24.55
N GLU A 35 30.96 -46.37 23.27
CA GLU A 35 29.60 -46.23 22.72
C GLU A 35 28.78 -47.50 22.96
N ARG A 36 29.34 -48.68 22.63
CA ARG A 36 28.70 -49.99 22.88
C ARG A 36 28.50 -50.29 24.36
N ALA A 37 29.32 -49.70 25.23
CA ALA A 37 29.20 -49.79 26.69
C ALA A 37 28.28 -48.72 27.30
N CYS A 38 27.58 -47.93 26.46
CA CYS A 38 26.72 -46.80 26.84
C CYS A 38 27.43 -45.70 27.64
N ASP A 39 28.75 -45.56 27.50
CA ASP A 39 29.52 -44.44 28.07
C ASP A 39 29.74 -43.37 26.98
N PHE A 40 28.66 -42.66 26.66
CA PHE A 40 28.62 -41.73 25.53
C PHE A 40 29.53 -40.52 25.71
N ARG A 41 29.77 -40.06 26.95
CA ARG A 41 30.67 -38.93 27.21
C ARG A 41 32.13 -39.28 26.87
N ARG A 42 32.62 -40.44 27.32
CA ARG A 42 33.97 -40.90 26.96
C ARG A 42 34.08 -41.25 25.47
N ALA A 43 33.03 -41.86 24.90
CA ALA A 43 32.96 -42.13 23.47
C ALA A 43 33.06 -40.84 22.64
N ALA A 44 32.35 -39.78 23.04
CA ALA A 44 32.38 -38.47 22.38
C ALA A 44 33.76 -37.81 22.49
N ALA A 45 34.39 -37.82 23.67
CA ALA A 45 35.73 -37.24 23.86
C ALA A 45 36.78 -37.88 22.95
N LEU A 46 36.77 -39.21 22.84
CA LEU A 46 37.67 -39.95 21.96
C LEU A 46 37.32 -39.78 20.47
N ALA A 47 36.04 -39.57 20.13
CA ALA A 47 35.63 -39.24 18.77
C ALA A 47 36.13 -37.85 18.36
N VAL A 48 36.09 -36.86 19.27
CA VAL A 48 36.69 -35.53 19.08
C VAL A 48 38.21 -35.66 18.89
N GLU A 49 38.89 -36.41 19.75
CA GLU A 49 40.35 -36.66 19.65
C GLU A 49 40.73 -37.33 18.32
N ALA A 50 39.88 -38.24 17.82
CA ALA A 50 40.08 -38.93 16.54
C ALA A 50 39.73 -38.09 15.30
N GLY A 51 39.15 -36.90 15.46
CA GLY A 51 38.61 -36.06 14.39
C GLY A 51 37.38 -36.66 13.69
N ASP A 52 36.62 -37.53 14.36
CA ASP A 52 35.41 -38.18 13.84
C ASP A 52 34.16 -37.34 14.19
N TRP A 53 34.11 -36.12 13.63
CA TRP A 53 33.08 -35.11 13.93
C TRP A 53 31.63 -35.58 13.72
N PRO A 54 31.28 -36.33 12.65
CA PRO A 54 29.91 -36.81 12.44
C PRO A 54 29.41 -37.75 13.53
N ARG A 55 30.30 -38.45 14.23
CA ARG A 55 29.96 -39.28 15.40
C ARG A 55 30.11 -38.52 16.71
N ALA A 56 31.07 -37.62 16.82
CA ALA A 56 31.34 -36.85 18.03
C ALA A 56 30.12 -36.06 18.53
N LEU A 57 29.44 -35.32 17.65
CA LEU A 57 28.30 -34.47 18.05
C LEU A 57 27.10 -35.31 18.56
N PRO A 58 26.59 -36.33 17.84
CA PRO A 58 25.51 -37.16 18.37
C PRO A 58 25.85 -37.90 19.67
N LEU A 59 27.11 -38.33 19.85
CA LEU A 59 27.56 -38.97 21.09
C LEU A 59 27.63 -37.97 22.25
N ALA A 60 28.09 -36.74 21.99
CA ALA A 60 28.16 -35.69 22.99
C ALA A 60 26.76 -35.35 23.53
N LEU A 61 25.75 -35.24 22.66
CA LEU A 61 24.37 -34.96 23.06
C LEU A 61 23.75 -36.12 23.86
N GLU A 62 23.95 -37.36 23.43
CA GLU A 62 23.52 -38.56 24.18
C GLU A 62 24.19 -38.64 25.56
N GLY A 63 25.47 -38.23 25.65
CA GLY A 63 26.23 -38.16 26.89
C GLY A 63 25.99 -36.91 27.74
N LYS A 64 25.09 -36.01 27.33
CA LYS A 64 24.83 -34.70 27.96
C LYS A 64 26.12 -33.87 28.18
N ALA A 65 27.04 -33.95 27.22
CA ALA A 65 28.31 -33.25 27.22
C ALA A 65 28.26 -32.07 26.22
N GLU A 66 27.59 -30.98 26.61
CA GLU A 66 27.44 -29.79 25.74
C GLU A 66 28.78 -29.15 25.37
N ASP A 67 29.77 -29.23 26.27
CA ASP A 67 31.16 -28.79 26.03
C ASP A 67 31.78 -29.49 24.81
N LEU A 68 31.58 -30.81 24.69
CA LEU A 68 32.06 -31.59 23.55
C LEU A 68 31.24 -31.35 22.29
N ALA A 69 29.93 -31.08 22.43
CA ALA A 69 29.06 -30.75 21.30
C ALA A 69 29.46 -29.42 20.64
N GLU A 70 29.76 -28.38 21.44
CA GLU A 70 30.25 -27.09 20.93
C GLU A 70 31.62 -27.19 20.28
N ILE A 71 32.49 -28.11 20.74
CA ILE A 71 33.77 -28.39 20.06
C ILE A 71 33.53 -29.05 18.70
N ALA A 72 32.62 -30.03 18.62
CA ALA A 72 32.38 -30.78 17.38
C ALA A 72 31.62 -29.98 16.30
N PHE A 73 30.73 -29.07 16.71
CA PHE A 73 29.87 -28.30 15.82
C PHE A 73 30.59 -27.56 14.68
N PRO A 74 31.58 -26.68 14.92
CA PRO A 74 32.23 -25.91 13.85
C PRO A 74 32.99 -26.78 12.85
N HIS A 75 33.42 -27.98 13.26
CA HIS A 75 34.14 -28.91 12.38
C HIS A 75 33.23 -29.70 11.44
N LEU A 76 31.90 -29.69 11.66
CA LEU A 76 30.93 -30.26 10.74
C LEU A 76 30.59 -29.31 9.59
N ALA A 77 30.70 -28.00 9.79
CA ALA A 77 30.25 -26.95 8.87
C ALA A 77 31.05 -26.83 7.54
N GLY A 78 32.00 -27.74 7.27
CA GLY A 78 32.78 -27.78 6.04
C GLY A 78 32.36 -28.87 5.02
N ASP A 79 31.36 -29.68 5.35
CA ASP A 79 30.85 -30.76 4.49
C ASP A 79 29.32 -30.87 4.60
N ASP A 80 28.63 -30.26 3.64
CA ASP A 80 27.15 -30.18 3.60
C ASP A 80 26.47 -31.55 3.70
N ALA A 81 27.05 -32.59 3.07
CA ALA A 81 26.48 -33.94 3.10
C ALA A 81 26.56 -34.56 4.50
N ASN A 82 27.66 -34.31 5.22
CA ASN A 82 27.79 -34.73 6.61
C ASN A 82 26.87 -33.94 7.54
N VAL A 83 26.73 -32.62 7.33
CA VAL A 83 25.81 -31.76 8.10
C VAL A 83 24.37 -32.26 7.97
N GLU A 84 23.89 -32.49 6.75
CA GLU A 84 22.52 -32.97 6.51
C GLU A 84 22.26 -34.33 7.16
N ARG A 85 23.20 -35.27 7.02
CA ARG A 85 23.08 -36.60 7.61
C ARG A 85 23.02 -36.54 9.13
N VAL A 86 23.87 -35.74 9.75
CA VAL A 86 23.89 -35.57 11.21
C VAL A 86 22.62 -34.85 11.68
N ALA A 87 22.21 -33.77 11.02
CA ALA A 87 20.97 -33.05 11.34
C ALA A 87 19.74 -33.96 11.27
N PHE A 88 19.61 -34.78 10.22
CA PHE A 88 18.55 -35.78 10.10
C PHE A 88 18.52 -36.77 11.27
N HIS A 89 19.69 -37.25 11.70
CA HIS A 89 19.81 -38.16 12.84
C HIS A 89 19.41 -37.48 14.17
N LEU A 90 19.81 -36.22 14.36
CA LEU A 90 19.46 -35.42 15.53
C LEU A 90 17.95 -35.14 15.59
N GLU A 91 17.31 -34.83 14.45
CA GLU A 91 15.86 -34.64 14.42
C GLU A 91 15.08 -35.88 14.86
N ARG A 92 15.52 -37.08 14.44
CA ARG A 92 14.87 -38.34 14.83
C ARG A 92 15.01 -38.65 16.32
N ARG A 93 16.04 -38.10 16.96
CA ARG A 93 16.29 -38.22 18.40
C ARG A 93 15.59 -37.15 19.24
N GLY A 94 15.04 -36.12 18.61
CA GLY A 94 14.39 -35.00 19.28
C GLY A 94 15.31 -33.81 19.58
N ASP A 95 16.57 -33.85 19.15
CA ASP A 95 17.57 -32.80 19.32
C ASP A 95 17.39 -31.67 18.29
N HIS A 96 16.16 -31.18 18.16
CA HIS A 96 15.76 -30.24 17.13
C HIS A 96 16.52 -28.90 17.16
N GLY A 97 16.98 -28.47 18.34
CA GLY A 97 17.76 -27.23 18.48
C GLY A 97 19.14 -27.33 17.83
N TRP A 98 19.81 -28.49 17.96
CA TRP A 98 21.11 -28.74 17.35
C TRP A 98 20.99 -29.05 15.86
N ALA A 99 19.94 -29.79 15.47
CA ALA A 99 19.61 -29.98 14.05
C ALA A 99 19.37 -28.65 13.34
N GLY A 100 18.62 -27.72 13.96
CA GLY A 100 18.38 -26.38 13.42
C GLY A 100 19.66 -25.58 13.21
N ARG A 101 20.59 -25.59 14.18
CA ARG A 101 21.89 -24.91 14.06
C ARG A 101 22.73 -25.47 12.90
N LEU A 102 22.74 -26.79 12.72
CA LEU A 102 23.47 -27.44 11.62
C LEU A 102 22.88 -27.05 10.27
N LEU A 103 21.55 -27.12 10.11
CA LEU A 103 20.86 -26.75 8.88
C LEU A 103 21.05 -25.25 8.55
N GLU A 104 21.04 -24.39 9.57
CA GLU A 104 21.34 -22.95 9.41
C GLU A 104 22.78 -22.74 8.92
N SER A 105 23.76 -23.50 9.41
CA SER A 105 25.17 -23.33 9.00
C SER A 105 25.44 -23.60 7.51
N ILE A 106 24.55 -24.35 6.85
CA ILE A 106 24.61 -24.65 5.41
C ILE A 106 23.56 -23.88 4.59
N GLY A 107 22.89 -22.89 5.19
CA GLY A 107 21.91 -22.03 4.51
C GLY A 107 20.56 -22.69 4.20
N LYS A 108 20.22 -23.81 4.86
CA LYS A 108 18.91 -24.47 4.72
C LYS A 108 17.87 -23.85 5.65
N ASP A 109 17.61 -22.56 5.47
CA ASP A 109 16.84 -21.71 6.40
C ASP A 109 15.42 -22.24 6.68
N ALA A 110 14.72 -22.75 5.66
CA ALA A 110 13.36 -23.27 5.83
C ALA A 110 13.31 -24.59 6.65
N GLU A 111 14.31 -25.45 6.49
CA GLU A 111 14.44 -26.68 7.29
C GLU A 111 14.87 -26.36 8.71
N ALA A 112 15.84 -25.45 8.85
CA ALA A 112 16.31 -24.94 10.14
C ALA A 112 15.18 -24.25 10.93
N ALA A 113 14.33 -23.45 10.29
CA ALA A 113 13.18 -22.82 10.92
C ALA A 113 12.20 -23.84 11.51
N ARG A 114 11.88 -24.92 10.75
CA ARG A 114 11.02 -26.02 11.24
C ARG A 114 11.65 -26.79 12.40
N ALA A 115 12.97 -26.97 12.38
CA ALA A 115 13.69 -27.59 13.48
C ALA A 115 13.65 -26.69 14.73
N PHE A 116 13.90 -25.38 14.60
CA PHE A 116 13.82 -24.44 15.72
C PHE A 116 12.41 -24.30 16.28
N GLU A 117 11.37 -24.33 15.45
CA GLU A 117 9.98 -24.32 15.92
C GLU A 117 9.68 -25.55 16.79
N ARG A 118 10.09 -26.75 16.34
CA ARG A 118 9.97 -28.00 17.13
C ARG A 118 10.79 -27.95 18.43
N ALA A 119 11.91 -27.24 18.43
CA ALA A 119 12.73 -27.00 19.61
C ALA A 119 12.15 -25.95 20.58
N GLY A 120 11.03 -25.29 20.24
CA GLY A 120 10.49 -24.17 21.02
C GLY A 120 11.28 -22.86 20.88
N ARG A 121 12.23 -22.79 19.95
CA ARG A 121 13.05 -21.62 19.63
C ARG A 121 12.38 -20.74 18.57
N ALA A 122 11.19 -20.25 18.90
CA ALA A 122 10.33 -19.54 17.95
C ALA A 122 10.91 -18.23 17.40
N ILE A 123 11.76 -17.53 18.18
CA ILE A 123 12.42 -16.30 17.70
C ILE A 123 13.45 -16.63 16.61
N ASP A 124 14.22 -17.70 16.78
CA ASP A 124 15.17 -18.16 15.77
C ASP A 124 14.45 -18.63 14.49
N ALA A 125 13.36 -19.38 14.65
CA ALA A 125 12.52 -19.79 13.52
C ALA A 125 11.94 -18.56 12.78
N ALA A 126 11.41 -17.58 13.52
CA ALA A 126 10.87 -16.36 12.92
C ALA A 126 11.95 -15.52 12.21
N ARG A 127 13.16 -15.43 12.76
CA ARG A 127 14.30 -14.75 12.12
C ARG A 127 14.66 -15.39 10.79
N LEU A 128 14.74 -16.73 10.74
CA LEU A 128 15.06 -17.44 9.50
C LEU A 128 13.94 -17.32 8.47
N LEU A 129 12.68 -17.40 8.89
CA LEU A 129 11.54 -17.18 8.01
C LEU A 129 11.53 -15.75 7.45
N GLU A 130 11.80 -14.74 8.29
CA GLU A 130 11.94 -13.35 7.87
C GLU A 130 13.09 -13.17 6.87
N ALA A 131 14.26 -13.75 7.14
CA ALA A 131 15.42 -13.72 6.24
C ALA A 131 15.12 -14.39 4.88
N ALA A 132 14.33 -15.46 4.89
CA ALA A 132 13.86 -16.13 3.68
C ALA A 132 12.70 -15.38 2.97
N GLY A 133 12.22 -14.26 3.52
CA GLY A 133 11.12 -13.46 2.97
C GLY A 133 9.71 -13.93 3.36
N ASP A 134 9.57 -14.97 4.20
CA ASP A 134 8.29 -15.45 4.74
C ASP A 134 7.92 -14.71 6.05
N VAL A 135 7.58 -13.43 5.90
CA VAL A 135 7.17 -12.56 7.02
C VAL A 135 5.88 -13.05 7.68
N VAL A 136 4.98 -13.65 6.91
CA VAL A 136 3.69 -14.16 7.42
C VAL A 136 3.93 -15.40 8.27
N GLY A 137 4.77 -16.33 7.83
CA GLY A 137 5.22 -17.47 8.62
C GLY A 137 5.90 -17.01 9.90
N ALA A 138 6.82 -16.05 9.81
CA ALA A 138 7.49 -15.47 10.97
C ALA A 138 6.48 -14.88 11.99
N SER A 139 5.48 -14.11 11.52
CA SER A 139 4.41 -13.56 12.36
C SER A 139 3.57 -14.66 13.00
N LYS A 140 3.17 -15.69 12.23
CA LYS A 140 2.36 -16.81 12.72
C LYS A 140 3.06 -17.60 13.82
N VAL A 141 4.35 -17.89 13.65
CA VAL A 141 5.17 -18.59 14.64
C VAL A 141 5.22 -17.80 15.95
N LEU A 142 5.45 -16.48 15.88
CA LEU A 142 5.48 -15.61 17.05
C LEU A 142 4.10 -15.46 17.69
N GLU A 143 3.02 -15.26 16.91
CA GLU A 143 1.65 -15.16 17.40
C GLU A 143 1.17 -16.44 18.08
N ALA A 144 1.57 -17.61 17.58
CA ALA A 144 1.29 -18.89 18.22
C ALA A 144 1.94 -18.96 19.61
N GLN A 145 3.19 -18.51 19.74
CA GLN A 145 3.85 -18.48 21.05
C GLN A 145 3.27 -17.41 21.98
N VAL A 146 2.94 -16.22 21.48
CA VAL A 146 2.27 -15.18 22.28
C VAL A 146 0.92 -15.67 22.80
N ARG A 147 0.16 -16.46 22.02
CA ARG A 147 -1.08 -17.09 22.50
C ARG A 147 -0.84 -18.15 23.57
N ARG A 148 0.22 -18.94 23.41
CA ARG A 148 0.58 -20.02 24.34
C ARG A 148 1.13 -19.49 25.66
N ASP A 149 1.92 -18.43 25.61
CA ASP A 149 2.60 -17.82 26.75
C ASP A 149 2.55 -16.29 26.67
N PRO A 150 1.39 -15.67 26.97
CA PRO A 150 1.20 -14.22 26.83
C PRO A 150 2.06 -13.39 27.78
N GLY A 151 2.65 -14.00 28.81
CA GLY A 151 3.47 -13.33 29.82
C GLY A 151 4.94 -13.15 29.42
N LYS A 152 5.40 -13.83 28.36
CA LYS A 152 6.79 -13.72 27.89
C LYS A 152 7.01 -12.48 27.03
N GLY A 153 7.67 -11.49 27.62
CA GLY A 153 8.02 -10.21 26.97
C GLY A 153 8.83 -10.39 25.67
N ALA A 154 9.76 -11.34 25.63
CA ALA A 154 10.59 -11.59 24.45
C ALA A 154 9.79 -11.86 23.16
N PHE A 155 8.69 -12.63 23.21
CA PHE A 155 7.87 -12.91 22.03
C PHE A 155 7.05 -11.70 21.59
N LEU A 156 6.55 -10.91 22.55
CA LEU A 156 5.84 -9.66 22.28
C LEU A 156 6.74 -8.62 21.62
N VAL A 157 7.99 -8.50 22.08
CA VAL A 157 8.99 -7.60 21.48
C VAL A 157 9.38 -8.08 20.09
N ALA A 158 9.64 -9.37 19.89
CA ALA A 158 9.97 -9.93 18.58
C ALA A 158 8.81 -9.70 17.58
N LEU A 159 7.57 -9.97 17.98
CA LEU A 159 6.39 -9.75 17.13
C LEU A 159 6.16 -8.26 16.84
N GLY A 160 6.26 -7.41 17.85
CA GLY A 160 6.12 -5.95 17.70
C GLY A 160 7.18 -5.37 16.77
N SER A 161 8.43 -5.80 16.91
CA SER A 161 9.54 -5.42 16.02
C SER A 161 9.28 -5.81 14.57
N LEU A 162 8.86 -7.06 14.34
CA LEU A 162 8.52 -7.56 13.01
C LEU A 162 7.37 -6.75 12.38
N LEU A 163 6.27 -6.56 13.12
CA LEU A 163 5.11 -5.81 12.64
C LEU A 163 5.46 -4.35 12.30
N HIS A 164 6.30 -3.72 13.12
CA HIS A 164 6.75 -2.35 12.90
C HIS A 164 7.59 -2.22 11.61
N ARG A 165 8.56 -3.13 11.41
CA ARG A 165 9.40 -3.14 10.18
C ARG A 165 8.57 -3.25 8.91
N TYR A 166 7.47 -4.00 8.94
CA TYR A 166 6.59 -4.22 7.78
C TYR A 166 5.33 -3.33 7.75
N GLY A 167 5.36 -2.17 8.43
CA GLY A 167 4.35 -1.13 8.29
C GLY A 167 3.02 -1.39 9.01
N LYS A 168 2.90 -2.46 9.80
CA LYS A 168 1.74 -2.72 10.68
C LYS A 168 1.93 -2.02 12.03
N THR A 169 2.15 -0.71 11.98
CA THR A 169 2.60 0.10 13.12
C THR A 169 1.61 0.10 14.29
N ASP A 170 0.31 0.14 14.00
CA ASP A 170 -0.75 0.08 15.03
C ASP A 170 -0.77 -1.27 15.76
N ALA A 171 -0.61 -2.37 15.01
CA ALA A 171 -0.54 -3.71 15.56
C ALA A 171 0.73 -3.91 16.38
N ALA A 172 1.86 -3.36 15.93
CA ALA A 172 3.11 -3.36 16.67
C ALA A 172 2.95 -2.72 18.05
N VAL A 173 2.42 -1.49 18.12
CA VAL A 173 2.16 -0.79 19.39
C VAL A 173 1.28 -1.62 20.32
N ARG A 174 0.20 -2.23 19.81
CA ARG A 174 -0.69 -3.09 20.61
C ARG A 174 0.01 -4.30 21.22
N GLN A 175 1.01 -4.89 20.55
CA GLN A 175 1.76 -6.01 21.13
C GLN A 175 2.79 -5.52 22.14
N LEU A 176 3.51 -4.44 21.83
CA LEU A 176 4.55 -3.88 22.69
C LEU A 176 3.97 -3.37 24.02
N GLN A 177 2.76 -2.80 24.00
CA GLN A 177 2.05 -2.36 25.21
C GLN A 177 1.75 -3.50 26.20
N LYS A 178 1.65 -4.74 25.72
CA LYS A 178 1.39 -5.92 26.58
C LYS A 178 2.61 -6.36 27.37
N VAL A 179 3.81 -5.87 27.03
CA VAL A 179 5.03 -6.15 27.79
C VAL A 179 4.91 -5.48 29.16
N ARG A 180 4.99 -6.27 30.23
CA ARG A 180 4.86 -5.77 31.60
C ARG A 180 5.92 -4.71 31.91
N ALA A 181 5.56 -3.73 32.74
CA ALA A 181 6.47 -2.64 33.10
C ALA A 181 7.73 -3.11 33.88
N ASP A 182 7.62 -4.23 34.60
CA ASP A 182 8.72 -4.83 35.37
C ASP A 182 9.53 -5.88 34.59
N ALA A 183 9.15 -6.16 33.33
CA ALA A 183 9.86 -7.13 32.51
C ALA A 183 11.17 -6.53 31.97
N PRO A 184 12.26 -7.33 31.87
CA PRO A 184 13.52 -6.85 31.32
C PRO A 184 13.39 -6.39 29.86
N GLU A 185 12.43 -6.92 29.11
CA GLU A 185 12.17 -6.56 27.71
C GLU A 185 11.40 -5.24 27.55
N ARG A 186 10.90 -4.63 28.64
CA ARG A 186 10.14 -3.37 28.59
C ARG A 186 10.92 -2.23 27.94
N ARG A 187 12.21 -2.13 28.25
CA ARG A 187 13.11 -1.12 27.69
C ARG A 187 13.25 -1.26 26.16
N ALA A 188 13.37 -2.49 25.66
CA ALA A 188 13.39 -2.78 24.23
C ALA A 188 12.02 -2.47 23.58
N ALA A 189 10.92 -2.80 24.26
CA ALA A 189 9.57 -2.52 23.78
C ALA A 189 9.31 -1.02 23.61
N LEU A 190 9.70 -0.20 24.61
CA LEU A 190 9.58 1.25 24.58
C LEU A 190 10.40 1.87 23.46
N THR A 191 11.62 1.37 23.22
CA THR A 191 12.50 1.87 22.15
C THR A 191 11.80 1.75 20.78
N ILE A 192 11.25 0.57 20.46
CA ILE A 192 10.51 0.34 19.20
C ILE A 192 9.21 1.15 19.17
N MET A 193 8.55 1.30 20.33
CA MET A 193 7.27 1.98 20.43
C MET A 193 7.40 3.49 20.19
N LEU A 194 8.52 4.14 20.55
CA LEU A 194 8.75 5.56 20.27
C LEU A 194 8.67 5.86 18.77
N GLU A 195 9.41 5.11 17.95
CA GLU A 195 9.37 5.23 16.49
C GLU A 195 7.96 4.93 15.93
N ALA A 196 7.29 3.92 16.50
CA ALA A 196 5.95 3.55 16.07
C ALA A 196 4.90 4.64 16.39
N LEU A 197 4.97 5.24 17.58
CA LEU A 197 4.05 6.30 18.02
C LEU A 197 4.28 7.60 17.23
N GLU A 198 5.53 7.91 16.89
CA GLU A 198 5.88 9.04 16.03
C GLU A 198 5.27 8.88 14.63
N ARG A 199 5.41 7.70 14.00
CA ARG A 199 4.79 7.40 12.71
C ARG A 199 3.26 7.47 12.73
N LEU A 200 2.63 7.22 13.89
CA LEU A 200 1.18 7.31 14.08
C LEU A 200 0.71 8.72 14.45
N GLY A 201 1.61 9.69 14.67
CA GLY A 201 1.26 11.04 15.10
C GLY A 201 0.74 11.13 16.53
N LEU A 202 1.07 10.16 17.39
CA LEU A 202 0.59 10.08 18.78
C LEU A 202 1.55 10.76 19.75
N ALA A 203 1.67 12.09 19.65
CA ALA A 203 2.66 12.89 20.38
C ALA A 203 2.59 12.70 21.92
N GLN A 204 1.39 12.73 22.51
CA GLN A 204 1.23 12.59 23.96
C GLN A 204 1.70 11.20 24.46
N ALA A 205 1.31 10.13 23.77
CA ALA A 205 1.73 8.78 24.12
C ALA A 205 3.24 8.58 23.94
N ARG A 206 3.86 9.28 22.97
CA ARG A 206 5.31 9.26 22.75
C ARG A 206 6.05 9.88 23.94
N VAL A 207 5.59 11.04 24.44
CA VAL A 207 6.17 11.69 25.62
C VAL A 207 6.10 10.78 26.85
N GLU A 208 4.95 10.15 27.09
CA GLU A 208 4.78 9.21 28.22
C GLU A 208 5.73 8.00 28.12
N ALA A 209 5.91 7.45 26.91
CA ALA A 209 6.84 6.35 26.66
C ALA A 209 8.31 6.79 26.82
N GLU A 210 8.64 8.03 26.47
CA GLU A 210 9.98 8.61 26.57
C GLU A 210 10.36 8.86 28.04
N GLU A 211 9.43 9.36 28.86
CA GLU A 211 9.60 9.50 30.30
C GLU A 211 9.78 8.14 30.99
N GLU A 212 9.02 7.12 30.59
CA GLU A 212 9.19 5.75 31.09
C GLU A 212 10.54 5.17 30.69
N LEU A 213 10.95 5.32 29.43
CA LEU A 213 12.24 4.83 28.94
C LEU A 213 13.41 5.51 29.67
N THR A 214 13.31 6.81 29.93
CA THR A 214 14.29 7.57 30.69
C THR A 214 14.42 7.05 32.12
N ARG A 215 13.31 6.76 32.80
CA ARG A 215 13.31 6.13 34.14
C ARG A 215 13.97 4.75 34.14
N LEU A 216 13.89 4.01 33.03
CA LEU A 216 14.50 2.69 32.85
C LEU A 216 15.96 2.73 32.33
N GLY A 217 16.58 3.91 32.28
CA GLY A 217 17.99 4.08 31.93
C GLY A 217 18.25 4.39 30.45
N GLY A 218 17.25 4.91 29.72
CA GLY A 218 17.37 5.40 28.33
C GLY A 218 17.25 4.30 27.26
N PRO A 219 17.42 4.62 25.96
CA PRO A 219 17.42 3.63 24.88
C PRO A 219 18.51 2.57 25.06
N LEU A 220 18.30 1.34 24.59
CA LEU A 220 19.35 0.31 24.55
C LEU A 220 20.29 0.58 23.37
N GLU A 221 21.59 0.79 23.62
CA GLU A 221 22.61 0.81 22.56
C GLU A 221 22.63 -0.57 21.86
N GLY A 222 22.48 -0.58 20.54
CA GLY A 222 22.52 -1.81 19.72
C GLY A 222 21.23 -2.63 19.65
N ALA A 223 20.10 -2.19 20.24
CA ALA A 223 18.79 -2.84 20.04
C ALA A 223 18.18 -2.58 18.65
N LEU A 224 18.78 -1.68 17.87
CA LEU A 224 18.55 -1.54 16.45
C LEU A 224 19.25 -2.71 15.75
N VAL A 225 18.52 -3.79 15.50
CA VAL A 225 18.93 -4.80 14.53
C VAL A 225 19.25 -4.04 13.24
N GLU A 226 20.49 -4.21 12.77
CA GLU A 226 21.00 -3.66 11.52
C GLU A 226 19.90 -3.69 10.47
N THR A 227 19.51 -2.51 9.99
CA THR A 227 18.76 -2.36 8.74
C THR A 227 19.71 -2.80 7.62
N ARG A 228 19.92 -4.11 7.47
CA ARG A 228 20.73 -4.64 6.39
C ARG A 228 20.01 -4.37 5.09
N GLY A 229 20.57 -3.42 4.35
CA GLY A 229 20.21 -3.10 2.99
C GLY A 229 20.39 -4.30 2.07
N ALA A 230 19.29 -4.96 1.77
CA ALA A 230 18.93 -5.33 0.43
C ALA A 230 17.46 -4.93 0.29
N ALA A 231 17.08 -4.28 -0.80
CA ALA A 231 15.72 -3.83 -1.04
C ALA A 231 14.75 -5.04 -1.13
N VAL A 232 14.32 -5.58 0.01
CA VAL A 232 13.19 -6.51 0.08
C VAL A 232 11.96 -5.66 -0.23
N ARG A 233 11.59 -5.62 -1.50
CA ARG A 233 10.30 -5.05 -1.89
C ARG A 233 9.22 -5.87 -1.18
N ALA A 234 8.37 -5.18 -0.42
CA ALA A 234 7.29 -5.83 0.33
C ALA A 234 6.48 -6.73 -0.63
N ARG A 235 6.13 -7.95 -0.22
CA ARG A 235 5.35 -8.90 -1.04
C ARG A 235 3.98 -9.13 -0.42
N LEU A 236 2.92 -9.05 -1.21
CA LEU A 236 1.59 -9.53 -0.83
C LEU A 236 1.54 -11.04 -0.99
N PHE A 237 1.01 -11.72 0.03
CA PHE A 237 0.75 -13.16 0.02
C PHE A 237 1.98 -14.01 -0.38
N GLY A 238 3.19 -13.52 -0.09
CA GLY A 238 4.46 -14.20 -0.40
C GLY A 238 4.82 -14.29 -1.88
N ARG A 239 3.93 -13.88 -2.79
CA ARG A 239 4.09 -14.06 -4.25
C ARG A 239 4.12 -12.75 -5.04
N TYR A 240 3.33 -11.77 -4.64
CA TYR A 240 3.11 -10.56 -5.44
C TYR A 240 3.96 -9.42 -4.90
N GLU A 241 5.09 -9.13 -5.55
CA GLU A 241 6.00 -8.06 -5.16
C GLU A 241 5.34 -6.70 -5.38
N ILE A 242 5.15 -5.93 -4.30
CA ILE A 242 4.49 -4.64 -4.32
C ILE A 242 5.37 -3.64 -5.06
N ALA A 243 4.82 -3.06 -6.12
CA ALA A 243 5.40 -1.90 -6.78
C ALA A 243 4.91 -0.61 -6.13
N ARG A 244 3.58 -0.43 -6.04
CA ARG A 244 2.93 0.74 -5.41
C ARG A 244 1.44 0.50 -5.17
N GLU A 245 0.86 1.24 -4.23
CA GLU A 245 -0.60 1.34 -4.11
C GLU A 245 -1.15 2.24 -5.23
N VAL A 246 -2.23 1.80 -5.88
CA VAL A 246 -2.85 2.47 -7.02
C VAL A 246 -4.11 3.21 -6.59
N ALA A 247 -4.93 2.56 -5.78
CA ALA A 247 -6.16 3.14 -5.26
C ALA A 247 -6.51 2.55 -3.90
N SER A 248 -7.17 3.34 -3.07
CA SER A 248 -7.60 2.96 -1.72
C SER A 248 -9.03 3.45 -1.50
N SER A 249 -9.89 2.56 -1.01
CA SER A 249 -11.28 2.87 -0.63
C SER A 249 -11.62 2.17 0.69
N PRO A 250 -12.71 2.57 1.37
CA PRO A 250 -13.15 1.90 2.60
C PRO A 250 -13.39 0.39 2.47
N HIS A 251 -13.66 -0.08 1.24
CA HIS A 251 -14.05 -1.47 0.96
C HIS A 251 -12.96 -2.29 0.26
N ALA A 252 -11.95 -1.65 -0.34
CA ALA A 252 -10.88 -2.35 -1.05
C ALA A 252 -9.66 -1.46 -1.30
N ARG A 253 -8.50 -2.10 -1.43
CA ARG A 253 -7.24 -1.51 -1.90
C ARG A 253 -6.80 -2.17 -3.20
N VAL A 254 -6.30 -1.41 -4.16
CA VAL A 254 -5.74 -1.90 -5.41
C VAL A 254 -4.27 -1.59 -5.45
N ILE A 255 -3.45 -2.61 -5.65
CA ILE A 255 -2.00 -2.53 -5.54
C ILE A 255 -1.38 -3.05 -6.83
N GLU A 256 -0.49 -2.27 -7.45
CA GLU A 256 0.33 -2.72 -8.56
C GLU A 256 1.40 -3.66 -8.01
N CYS A 257 1.48 -4.87 -8.55
CA CYS A 257 2.44 -5.86 -8.15
C CYS A 257 3.13 -6.53 -9.35
N VAL A 258 4.24 -7.20 -9.09
CA VAL A 258 4.85 -8.17 -10.00
C VAL A 258 4.60 -9.57 -9.45
N ASP A 259 3.98 -10.44 -10.26
CA ASP A 259 3.79 -11.84 -9.91
C ASP A 259 5.15 -12.55 -9.92
N GLY A 260 5.66 -12.94 -8.75
CA GLY A 260 6.98 -13.58 -8.63
C GLY A 260 7.09 -14.96 -9.31
N VAL A 261 5.97 -15.58 -9.68
CA VAL A 261 5.95 -16.85 -10.43
C VAL A 261 5.94 -16.60 -11.95
N ARG A 262 5.10 -15.67 -12.42
CA ARG A 262 4.92 -15.41 -13.86
C ARG A 262 5.86 -14.31 -14.40
N GLY A 263 6.44 -13.49 -13.53
CA GLY A 263 7.19 -12.28 -13.90
C GLY A 263 6.34 -11.16 -14.48
N ALA A 264 5.01 -11.31 -14.51
CA ALA A 264 4.08 -10.37 -15.13
C ALA A 264 3.61 -9.30 -14.13
N LYS A 265 3.32 -8.09 -14.62
CA LYS A 265 2.64 -7.06 -13.83
C LYS A 265 1.18 -7.43 -13.63
N VAL A 266 0.70 -7.28 -12.40
CA VAL A 266 -0.68 -7.59 -12.02
C VAL A 266 -1.24 -6.49 -11.11
N ALA A 267 -2.57 -6.34 -11.12
CA ALA A 267 -3.30 -5.55 -10.12
C ALA A 267 -3.86 -6.50 -9.06
N VAL A 268 -3.43 -6.35 -7.81
CA VAL A 268 -3.97 -7.12 -6.68
C VAL A 268 -5.00 -6.24 -5.96
N LYS A 269 -6.28 -6.62 -6.07
CA LYS A 269 -7.39 -5.96 -5.37
C LYS A 269 -7.70 -6.70 -4.09
N VAL A 270 -7.38 -6.11 -2.95
CA VAL A 270 -7.58 -6.66 -1.60
C VAL A 270 -8.84 -6.05 -0.99
N PHE A 271 -9.82 -6.85 -0.60
CA PHE A 271 -11.08 -6.38 -0.02
C PHE A 271 -10.97 -6.16 1.51
N ALA A 272 -11.49 -5.03 1.97
CA ALA A 272 -11.64 -4.73 3.39
C ALA A 272 -12.96 -5.34 3.92
N GLY A 273 -12.90 -5.95 5.11
CA GLY A 273 -14.11 -6.44 5.80
C GLY A 273 -14.39 -7.95 5.72
N TYR A 274 -13.63 -8.74 4.96
CA TYR A 274 -13.62 -10.20 5.19
C TYR A 274 -12.73 -10.61 6.38
N ASP A 275 -11.95 -9.67 6.92
CA ASP A 275 -11.14 -9.86 8.12
C ASP A 275 -11.90 -9.44 9.40
N ALA A 276 -12.06 -10.43 10.29
CA ALA A 276 -11.99 -10.28 11.75
C ALA A 276 -13.15 -9.60 12.52
N ARG A 277 -14.42 -9.96 12.25
CA ARG A 277 -15.49 -9.97 13.28
C ARG A 277 -16.46 -11.16 13.06
N GLY A 278 -16.13 -12.33 13.61
CA GLY A 278 -17.11 -13.37 13.95
C GLY A 278 -17.89 -14.12 12.83
N ALA A 279 -17.73 -13.80 11.54
CA ALA A 279 -18.51 -14.42 10.43
C ALA A 279 -17.69 -15.31 9.46
N GLY A 280 -16.57 -15.87 9.94
CA GLY A 280 -15.43 -16.29 9.10
C GLY A 280 -15.57 -17.45 8.10
N ARG A 281 -16.66 -18.24 8.11
CA ARG A 281 -16.87 -19.28 7.07
C ARG A 281 -17.87 -18.87 5.99
N ASP A 282 -18.95 -18.22 6.38
CA ASP A 282 -20.01 -17.82 5.44
C ASP A 282 -19.59 -16.61 4.58
N ALA A 283 -18.71 -15.74 5.08
CA ALA A 283 -18.15 -14.65 4.29
C ALA A 283 -17.16 -15.16 3.23
N LEU A 284 -16.26 -16.07 3.61
CA LEU A 284 -15.29 -16.67 2.68
C LEU A 284 -15.98 -17.54 1.61
N ALA A 285 -16.95 -18.37 2.01
CA ALA A 285 -17.72 -19.18 1.06
C ALA A 285 -18.55 -18.33 0.07
N ARG A 286 -19.01 -17.15 0.49
CA ARG A 286 -19.65 -16.17 -0.40
C ARG A 286 -18.63 -15.57 -1.37
N PHE A 287 -17.49 -15.12 -0.87
CA PHE A 287 -16.40 -14.60 -1.70
C PHE A 287 -15.99 -15.61 -2.77
N GLU A 288 -15.72 -16.86 -2.40
CA GLU A 288 -15.34 -17.92 -3.36
C GLU A 288 -16.44 -18.18 -4.41
N ARG A 289 -17.72 -18.09 -4.04
CA ARG A 289 -18.82 -18.21 -4.98
C ARG A 289 -18.86 -17.04 -5.96
N GLU A 290 -18.63 -15.83 -5.48
CA GLU A 290 -18.58 -14.61 -6.30
C GLU A 290 -17.37 -14.63 -7.24
N VAL A 291 -16.18 -15.01 -6.75
CA VAL A 291 -14.99 -15.20 -7.58
C VAL A 291 -15.25 -16.23 -8.68
N ARG A 292 -15.95 -17.33 -8.38
CA ARG A 292 -16.28 -18.34 -9.40
C ARG A 292 -17.18 -17.78 -10.50
N VAL A 293 -18.14 -16.93 -10.14
CA VAL A 293 -19.01 -16.25 -11.11
C VAL A 293 -18.21 -15.26 -11.97
N LEU A 294 -17.28 -14.52 -11.36
CA LEU A 294 -16.39 -13.61 -12.10
C LEU A 294 -15.39 -14.36 -12.99
N GLY A 295 -14.89 -15.51 -12.55
CA GLY A 295 -13.99 -16.36 -13.33
C GLY A 295 -14.67 -17.00 -14.55
N ALA A 296 -16.00 -16.98 -14.63
CA ALA A 296 -16.73 -17.38 -15.83
C ALA A 296 -16.79 -16.26 -16.91
N LEU A 297 -16.42 -15.03 -16.56
CA LEU A 297 -16.33 -13.93 -17.52
C LEU A 297 -15.03 -14.02 -18.32
N ASP A 298 -15.10 -14.64 -19.50
CA ASP A 298 -14.02 -14.66 -20.48
C ASP A 298 -14.45 -13.88 -21.72
N HIS A 299 -13.99 -12.63 -21.82
CA HIS A 299 -14.35 -11.74 -22.92
C HIS A 299 -13.23 -10.71 -23.18
N PRO A 300 -12.90 -10.39 -24.45
CA PRO A 300 -11.78 -9.49 -24.79
C PRO A 300 -11.89 -8.07 -24.23
N ASN A 301 -13.12 -7.58 -23.99
CA ASN A 301 -13.39 -6.28 -23.38
C ASN A 301 -13.65 -6.34 -21.86
N ILE A 302 -13.31 -7.43 -21.18
CA ILE A 302 -13.34 -7.54 -19.72
C ILE A 302 -11.89 -7.64 -19.21
N VAL A 303 -11.58 -7.00 -18.08
CA VAL A 303 -10.27 -7.13 -17.43
C VAL A 303 -10.09 -8.58 -16.98
N PRO A 304 -9.06 -9.30 -17.46
CA PRO A 304 -8.88 -10.70 -17.12
C PRO A 304 -8.58 -10.92 -15.64
N LEU A 305 -9.26 -11.90 -15.07
CA LEU A 305 -8.96 -12.45 -13.76
C LEU A 305 -7.91 -13.55 -13.91
N HIS A 306 -6.72 -13.34 -13.37
CA HIS A 306 -5.61 -14.31 -13.45
C HIS A 306 -5.59 -15.31 -12.30
N ASP A 307 -5.99 -14.87 -11.12
CA ASP A 307 -5.94 -15.66 -9.89
C ASP A 307 -6.80 -15.02 -8.80
N TYR A 308 -7.00 -15.73 -7.69
CA TYR A 308 -7.56 -15.18 -6.46
C TYR A 308 -6.83 -15.73 -5.24
N VAL A 309 -6.84 -14.98 -4.14
CA VAL A 309 -6.20 -15.37 -2.88
C VAL A 309 -7.27 -15.54 -1.82
N PRO A 310 -7.56 -16.76 -1.36
CA PRO A 310 -8.52 -17.01 -0.29
C PRO A 310 -8.05 -16.49 1.08
N GLU A 311 -6.74 -16.54 1.37
CA GLU A 311 -6.16 -16.24 2.68
C GLU A 311 -6.24 -14.76 3.09
N GLY A 312 -6.38 -13.88 2.10
CA GLY A 312 -6.88 -12.52 2.31
C GLY A 312 -7.70 -12.19 1.07
N PRO A 313 -9.00 -11.90 1.22
CA PRO A 313 -9.97 -11.81 0.12
C PRO A 313 -9.44 -10.92 -1.01
N ALA A 314 -8.79 -11.51 -2.01
CA ALA A 314 -8.13 -10.71 -3.02
C ALA A 314 -8.28 -11.32 -4.41
N LEU A 315 -8.41 -10.45 -5.39
CA LEU A 315 -8.40 -10.79 -6.81
C LEU A 315 -7.10 -10.34 -7.42
N VAL A 316 -6.58 -11.17 -8.32
CA VAL A 316 -5.38 -10.89 -9.09
C VAL A 316 -5.81 -10.69 -10.53
N LEU A 317 -5.78 -9.43 -10.96
CA LEU A 317 -6.24 -8.98 -12.25
C LEU A 317 -5.05 -8.64 -13.15
N GLU A 318 -5.25 -8.69 -14.45
CA GLU A 318 -4.27 -8.18 -15.41
C GLU A 318 -4.00 -6.67 -15.17
N TRP A 319 -2.74 -6.26 -15.27
CA TRP A 319 -2.36 -4.85 -15.13
C TRP A 319 -2.68 -4.06 -16.40
N MET A 320 -3.59 -3.07 -16.29
CA MET A 320 -3.97 -2.19 -17.39
C MET A 320 -3.00 -1.01 -17.50
N SER A 321 -1.97 -1.13 -18.34
CA SER A 321 -0.82 -0.22 -18.36
C SER A 321 -1.10 1.18 -18.90
N ARG A 322 -2.20 1.39 -19.64
CA ARG A 322 -2.57 2.71 -20.21
C ARG A 322 -3.50 3.52 -19.32
N GLY A 323 -3.87 3.01 -18.14
CA GLY A 323 -4.74 3.69 -17.18
C GLY A 323 -6.22 3.63 -17.55
N THR A 324 -7.00 4.58 -17.03
CA THR A 324 -8.46 4.61 -17.11
C THR A 324 -8.97 5.61 -18.16
N LEU A 325 -10.26 5.51 -18.51
CA LEU A 325 -10.94 6.53 -19.33
C LEU A 325 -11.02 7.87 -18.60
N GLU A 326 -11.08 7.88 -17.26
CA GLU A 326 -11.00 9.11 -16.48
C GLU A 326 -9.66 9.83 -16.72
N ASP A 327 -8.55 9.09 -16.71
CA ASP A 327 -7.21 9.63 -17.01
C ASP A 327 -7.12 10.15 -18.45
N MET A 328 -7.76 9.47 -19.40
CA MET A 328 -7.79 9.86 -20.81
C MET A 328 -8.57 11.15 -21.03
N LEU A 329 -9.78 11.23 -20.45
CA LEU A 329 -10.65 12.41 -20.55
C LEU A 329 -10.07 13.65 -19.86
N ALA A 330 -9.20 13.47 -18.85
CA ALA A 330 -8.49 14.57 -18.21
C ALA A 330 -7.37 15.17 -19.09
N ARG A 331 -6.87 14.43 -20.08
CA ARG A 331 -5.73 14.84 -20.92
C ARG A 331 -6.17 15.49 -22.23
N GLU A 332 -7.12 14.88 -22.93
CA GLU A 332 -7.50 15.32 -24.27
C GLU A 332 -8.96 15.02 -24.61
N PRO A 333 -9.60 15.83 -25.48
CA PRO A 333 -10.90 15.51 -26.04
C PRO A 333 -10.83 14.32 -27.01
N LEU A 334 -11.91 13.55 -27.10
CA LEU A 334 -12.01 12.39 -27.99
C LEU A 334 -12.77 12.70 -29.28
N ALA A 335 -12.35 12.07 -30.38
CA ALA A 335 -13.14 12.05 -31.61
C ALA A 335 -14.41 11.19 -31.42
N PRO A 336 -15.56 11.55 -32.01
CA PRO A 336 -16.80 10.80 -31.85
C PRO A 336 -16.68 9.31 -32.22
N ALA A 337 -15.92 8.96 -33.26
CA ALA A 337 -15.65 7.57 -33.61
C ALA A 337 -14.96 6.79 -32.48
N ARG A 338 -13.96 7.40 -31.82
CA ARG A 338 -13.25 6.77 -30.70
C ARG A 338 -14.15 6.63 -29.48
N ALA A 339 -14.96 7.64 -29.19
CA ALA A 339 -15.95 7.59 -28.11
C ALA A 339 -16.92 6.40 -28.29
N VAL A 340 -17.41 6.19 -29.51
CA VAL A 340 -18.33 5.09 -29.82
C VAL A 340 -17.64 3.74 -29.82
N GLU A 341 -16.39 3.66 -30.28
CA GLU A 341 -15.59 2.44 -30.18
C GLU A 341 -15.46 1.97 -28.72
N ILE A 342 -15.12 2.90 -27.82
CA ILE A 342 -15.04 2.65 -26.37
C ILE A 342 -16.41 2.22 -25.82
N ALA A 343 -17.48 2.94 -26.16
CA ALA A 343 -18.83 2.59 -25.70
C ALA A 343 -19.28 1.21 -26.22
N GLN A 344 -18.98 0.87 -27.48
CA GLN A 344 -19.30 -0.44 -28.04
C GLN A 344 -18.51 -1.58 -27.38
N ALA A 345 -17.25 -1.34 -27.01
CA ALA A 345 -16.45 -2.30 -26.25
C ALA A 345 -17.05 -2.55 -24.86
N VAL A 346 -17.42 -1.50 -24.13
CA VAL A 346 -18.09 -1.60 -22.82
C VAL A 346 -19.43 -2.33 -22.94
N LEU A 347 -20.24 -2.02 -23.95
CA LEU A 347 -21.49 -2.74 -24.22
C LEU A 347 -21.24 -4.21 -24.61
N SER A 348 -20.13 -4.53 -25.27
CA SER A 348 -19.77 -5.92 -25.57
C SER A 348 -19.52 -6.72 -24.29
N ALA A 349 -18.73 -6.14 -23.38
CA ALA A 349 -18.46 -6.71 -22.06
C ALA A 349 -19.75 -6.90 -21.24
N LEU A 350 -20.62 -5.88 -21.23
CA LEU A 350 -21.90 -5.95 -20.52
C LEU A 350 -22.85 -6.98 -21.13
N GLY A 351 -22.87 -7.13 -22.45
CA GLY A 351 -23.69 -8.15 -23.11
C GLY A 351 -23.37 -9.57 -22.64
N GLU A 352 -22.08 -9.87 -22.44
CA GLU A 352 -21.66 -11.17 -21.89
C GLU A 352 -22.01 -11.30 -20.41
N ALA A 353 -21.71 -10.28 -19.60
CA ALA A 353 -22.03 -10.29 -18.19
C ALA A 353 -23.54 -10.45 -17.92
N HIS A 354 -24.37 -9.70 -18.66
CA HIS A 354 -25.83 -9.75 -18.56
C HIS A 354 -26.39 -11.12 -18.94
N ARG A 355 -25.80 -11.81 -19.94
CA ARG A 355 -26.17 -13.19 -20.30
C ARG A 355 -25.92 -14.18 -19.17
N LEU A 356 -24.89 -13.95 -18.37
CA LEU A 356 -24.56 -14.74 -17.18
C LEU A 356 -25.34 -14.28 -15.92
N GLY A 357 -26.26 -13.31 -16.06
CA GLY A 357 -27.06 -12.77 -14.96
C GLY A 357 -26.31 -11.80 -14.05
N ILE A 358 -25.14 -11.31 -14.47
CA ILE A 358 -24.30 -10.39 -13.72
C ILE A 358 -24.61 -8.96 -14.15
N ILE A 359 -25.04 -8.12 -13.21
CA ILE A 359 -25.25 -6.67 -13.41
C ILE A 359 -24.05 -5.94 -12.79
N HIS A 360 -23.42 -5.01 -13.52
CA HIS A 360 -22.19 -4.36 -13.07
C HIS A 360 -22.43 -3.32 -11.97
N ARG A 361 -23.49 -2.51 -12.08
CA ARG A 361 -23.99 -1.52 -11.10
C ARG A 361 -23.16 -0.25 -10.87
N ASP A 362 -21.91 -0.20 -11.31
CA ASP A 362 -20.98 0.92 -11.08
C ASP A 362 -20.24 1.32 -12.38
N ILE A 363 -21.00 1.58 -13.44
CA ILE A 363 -20.44 2.01 -14.71
C ILE A 363 -20.03 3.49 -14.62
N LYS A 364 -18.72 3.76 -14.73
CA LYS A 364 -18.12 5.11 -14.70
C LYS A 364 -16.75 5.11 -15.40
N PRO A 365 -16.20 6.28 -15.78
CA PRO A 365 -14.92 6.36 -16.49
C PRO A 365 -13.74 5.68 -15.77
N ALA A 366 -13.69 5.71 -14.44
CA ALA A 366 -12.64 5.05 -13.65
C ALA A 366 -12.62 3.51 -13.77
N ASN A 367 -13.73 2.89 -14.19
CA ASN A 367 -13.86 1.44 -14.36
C ASN A 367 -13.65 0.99 -15.82
N VAL A 368 -13.45 1.92 -16.75
CA VAL A 368 -13.11 1.63 -18.15
C VAL A 368 -11.60 1.82 -18.31
N LEU A 369 -10.89 0.74 -18.59
CA LEU A 369 -9.42 0.71 -18.64
C LEU A 369 -8.89 0.35 -20.03
N PHE A 370 -7.59 0.54 -20.21
CA PHE A 370 -6.90 0.24 -21.46
C PHE A 370 -5.64 -0.59 -21.22
N ASP A 371 -5.47 -1.65 -22.00
CA ASP A 371 -4.25 -2.45 -22.02
C ASP A 371 -3.13 -1.81 -22.86
N GLU A 372 -1.97 -2.45 -22.95
CA GLU A 372 -0.80 -1.90 -23.64
C GLU A 372 -1.06 -1.58 -25.12
N ALA A 373 -1.89 -2.40 -25.77
CA ALA A 373 -2.33 -2.25 -27.16
C ALA A 373 -3.43 -1.19 -27.34
N GLY A 374 -3.96 -0.62 -26.24
CA GLY A 374 -5.01 0.38 -26.25
C GLY A 374 -6.42 -0.20 -26.40
N VAL A 375 -6.58 -1.51 -26.18
CA VAL A 375 -7.89 -2.17 -26.19
C VAL A 375 -8.65 -1.79 -24.93
N THR A 376 -9.90 -1.40 -25.11
CA THR A 376 -10.81 -1.06 -24.00
C THR A 376 -11.26 -2.30 -23.24
N ARG A 377 -11.11 -2.26 -21.92
CA ARG A 377 -11.53 -3.33 -21.00
C ARG A 377 -12.33 -2.76 -19.84
N LEU A 378 -13.45 -3.38 -19.53
CA LEU A 378 -14.29 -3.07 -18.38
C LEU A 378 -13.77 -3.84 -17.16
N GLY A 379 -13.46 -3.11 -16.08
CA GLY A 379 -12.99 -3.66 -14.82
C GLY A 379 -13.97 -3.37 -13.68
N ASP A 380 -13.68 -3.92 -12.51
CA ASP A 380 -14.44 -3.72 -11.27
C ASP A 380 -15.93 -4.14 -11.32
N PHE A 381 -16.18 -5.34 -11.81
CA PHE A 381 -17.48 -5.99 -11.64
C PHE A 381 -17.77 -6.11 -10.14
N GLY A 382 -18.85 -5.46 -9.68
CA GLY A 382 -19.14 -5.21 -8.27
C GLY A 382 -19.27 -6.46 -7.40
N VAL A 383 -18.14 -7.01 -6.95
CA VAL A 383 -18.04 -8.16 -6.05
C VAL A 383 -18.72 -7.85 -4.71
N ALA A 384 -18.69 -6.59 -4.27
CA ALA A 384 -19.22 -6.16 -2.97
C ALA A 384 -20.76 -6.06 -2.88
N HIS A 385 -21.50 -6.25 -3.98
CA HIS A 385 -22.95 -6.00 -4.00
C HIS A 385 -23.81 -7.21 -4.39
N LEU A 386 -23.21 -8.36 -4.69
CA LEU A 386 -23.97 -9.55 -5.07
C LEU A 386 -24.68 -10.22 -3.87
N SER A 387 -24.26 -9.93 -2.64
CA SER A 387 -24.86 -10.53 -1.43
C SER A 387 -25.95 -9.72 -0.72
N ASP A 388 -26.24 -8.48 -1.11
CA ASP A 388 -27.26 -7.67 -0.43
C ASP A 388 -28.35 -7.18 -1.40
N LEU A 389 -29.39 -8.00 -1.55
CA LEU A 389 -30.71 -7.55 -2.00
C LEU A 389 -31.50 -6.84 -0.87
N SER A 390 -30.87 -6.46 0.25
CA SER A 390 -31.62 -5.91 1.38
C SER A 390 -30.90 -4.92 2.31
N ALA A 391 -29.75 -4.32 1.95
CA ALA A 391 -29.09 -3.38 2.85
C ALA A 391 -28.58 -2.11 2.15
N THR A 392 -29.39 -1.05 2.29
CA THR A 392 -28.98 0.36 2.45
C THR A 392 -27.79 0.85 1.63
N ALA A 393 -28.11 1.50 0.52
CA ALA A 393 -27.26 2.48 -0.12
C ALA A 393 -26.86 3.58 0.88
N THR A 394 -25.59 3.67 1.27
CA THR A 394 -24.98 4.96 1.67
C THR A 394 -23.45 4.89 1.75
N ALA A 395 -22.84 6.00 1.33
CA ALA A 395 -21.47 6.46 1.55
C ALA A 395 -20.35 5.94 0.62
N GLY A 396 -19.99 6.77 -0.37
CA GLY A 396 -18.68 6.66 -1.03
C GLY A 396 -18.50 7.51 -2.28
N VAL A 397 -18.02 8.75 -2.10
CA VAL A 397 -17.49 9.69 -3.11
C VAL A 397 -18.53 10.54 -3.88
N ILE A 398 -18.49 11.84 -3.61
CA ILE A 398 -19.29 12.95 -4.14
C ILE A 398 -19.17 13.15 -5.68
N GLY A 399 -18.47 12.26 -6.40
CA GLY A 399 -18.24 12.34 -7.85
C GLY A 399 -19.00 11.30 -8.71
N THR A 400 -19.59 10.27 -8.12
CA THR A 400 -20.14 9.09 -8.87
C THR A 400 -21.61 9.23 -9.28
N LEU A 401 -22.36 10.16 -8.67
CA LEU A 401 -23.81 10.26 -8.86
C LEU A 401 -24.25 10.56 -10.30
N GLY A 402 -23.40 11.23 -11.09
CA GLY A 402 -23.72 11.62 -12.47
C GLY A 402 -23.85 10.44 -13.44
N TYR A 403 -23.20 9.30 -13.15
CA TYR A 403 -23.26 8.09 -13.98
C TYR A 403 -24.30 7.08 -13.47
N MET A 404 -24.88 7.34 -12.29
CA MET A 404 -25.85 6.46 -11.66
C MET A 404 -27.24 6.69 -12.27
N SER A 405 -27.88 5.59 -12.69
CA SER A 405 -29.24 5.64 -13.23
C SER A 405 -30.24 6.25 -12.23
N PRO A 406 -31.32 6.91 -12.68
CA PRO A 406 -32.35 7.45 -11.79
C PRO A 406 -32.89 6.41 -10.81
N GLU A 407 -33.16 5.20 -11.30
CA GLU A 407 -33.65 4.11 -10.44
C GLU A 407 -32.66 3.73 -9.34
N GLN A 408 -31.35 3.70 -9.63
CA GLN A 408 -30.33 3.44 -8.61
C GLN A 408 -30.21 4.60 -7.60
N ARG A 409 -30.35 5.85 -8.05
CA ARG A 409 -30.34 7.03 -7.15
C ARG A 409 -31.54 7.06 -6.22
N GLU A 410 -32.67 6.53 -6.67
CA GLU A 410 -33.89 6.32 -5.87
C GLU A 410 -33.81 5.08 -4.97
N GLY A 411 -32.70 4.32 -5.02
CA GLY A 411 -32.53 3.09 -4.25
C GLY A 411 -33.31 1.89 -4.78
N ARG A 412 -33.88 1.96 -5.99
CA ARG A 412 -34.53 0.82 -6.65
C ARG A 412 -33.48 -0.20 -7.14
N PRO A 413 -33.84 -1.49 -7.27
CA PRO A 413 -32.92 -2.51 -7.77
C PRO A 413 -32.36 -2.17 -9.15
N ALA A 414 -31.04 -2.23 -9.30
CA ALA A 414 -30.38 -2.07 -10.59
C ALA A 414 -30.75 -3.22 -11.54
N THR A 415 -30.87 -2.90 -12.83
CA THR A 415 -31.17 -3.85 -13.91
C THR A 415 -30.14 -3.75 -15.02
N VAL A 416 -30.23 -4.61 -16.05
CA VAL A 416 -29.40 -4.48 -17.26
C VAL A 416 -29.48 -3.08 -17.88
N ARG A 417 -30.67 -2.46 -17.84
CA ARG A 417 -30.94 -1.09 -18.34
C ARG A 417 -30.31 0.00 -17.47
N SER A 418 -29.98 -0.30 -16.22
CA SER A 418 -29.25 0.62 -15.33
C SER A 418 -27.78 0.73 -15.76
N ASP A 419 -27.14 -0.38 -16.13
CA ASP A 419 -25.78 -0.35 -16.69
C ASP A 419 -25.74 0.41 -18.03
N LEU A 420 -26.77 0.25 -18.88
CA LEU A 420 -26.86 0.98 -20.16
C LEU A 420 -26.93 2.51 -19.96
N PHE A 421 -27.61 2.97 -18.91
CA PHE A 421 -27.62 4.39 -18.56
C PHE A 421 -26.21 4.90 -18.25
N GLY A 422 -25.45 4.17 -17.45
CA GLY A 422 -24.06 4.53 -17.15
C GLY A 422 -23.19 4.60 -18.40
N VAL A 423 -23.35 3.67 -19.35
CA VAL A 423 -22.68 3.74 -20.66
C VAL A 423 -23.11 4.99 -21.43
N GLY A 424 -24.40 5.31 -21.46
CA GLY A 424 -24.92 6.51 -22.08
C GLY A 424 -24.33 7.79 -21.50
N ALA A 425 -24.19 7.86 -20.18
CA ALA A 425 -23.59 9.00 -19.48
C ALA A 425 -22.10 9.16 -19.83
N ILE A 426 -21.34 8.05 -19.88
CA ILE A 426 -19.95 8.04 -20.33
C ILE A 426 -19.85 8.50 -21.80
N LEU A 427 -20.69 7.96 -22.69
CA LEU A 427 -20.70 8.35 -24.11
C LEU A 427 -21.03 9.83 -24.29
N TRP A 428 -22.01 10.33 -23.56
CA TRP A 428 -22.38 11.75 -23.57
C TRP A 428 -21.22 12.64 -23.09
N GLU A 429 -20.52 12.27 -22.02
CA GLU A 429 -19.32 12.99 -21.55
C GLU A 429 -18.22 13.00 -22.61
N MET A 430 -17.91 11.84 -23.21
CA MET A 430 -16.87 11.74 -24.25
C MET A 430 -17.19 12.62 -25.47
N LEU A 431 -18.46 12.71 -25.86
CA LEU A 431 -18.89 13.51 -27.01
C LEU A 431 -18.97 15.01 -26.70
N THR A 432 -19.31 15.40 -25.48
CA THR A 432 -19.54 16.81 -25.12
C THR A 432 -18.35 17.47 -24.40
N GLY A 433 -17.48 16.66 -23.79
CA GLY A 433 -16.44 17.11 -22.86
C GLY A 433 -16.98 17.65 -21.53
N GLN A 434 -18.25 17.39 -21.22
CA GLN A 434 -18.90 17.85 -19.98
C GLN A 434 -19.16 16.69 -19.04
N LYS A 435 -18.84 16.87 -17.75
CA LYS A 435 -19.16 15.87 -16.73
C LYS A 435 -20.69 15.79 -16.51
N PRO A 436 -21.27 14.60 -16.37
CA PRO A 436 -22.66 14.45 -15.96
C PRO A 436 -22.86 15.02 -14.54
N GLU A 437 -23.75 16.01 -14.38
CA GLU A 437 -24.09 16.57 -13.06
C GLU A 437 -25.30 15.83 -12.46
N ALA A 438 -25.20 15.41 -11.21
CA ALA A 438 -26.35 14.98 -10.42
C ALA A 438 -26.86 16.18 -9.59
N GLU A 439 -28.05 16.69 -9.90
CA GLU A 439 -28.72 17.61 -8.97
C GLU A 439 -29.17 16.82 -7.74
N LEU A 440 -28.56 17.11 -6.58
CA LEU A 440 -29.08 16.72 -5.26
C LEU A 440 -30.42 17.44 -5.04
N ALA A 441 -31.52 16.69 -5.08
CA ALA A 441 -32.80 17.16 -4.58
C ALA A 441 -32.69 17.48 -3.08
N GLY A 442 -33.14 18.68 -2.69
CA GLY A 442 -33.35 19.07 -1.30
C GLY A 442 -32.33 20.07 -0.75
N GLY A 443 -32.68 21.35 -0.74
CA GLY A 443 -31.86 22.36 -0.06
C GLY A 443 -32.26 23.83 -0.23
N ALA A 444 -33.54 24.18 -0.09
CA ALA A 444 -33.97 25.50 0.39
C ALA A 444 -35.45 25.45 0.82
N SER A 445 -35.73 25.80 2.09
CA SER A 445 -36.94 26.46 2.61
C SER A 445 -38.31 25.86 2.22
N THR A 446 -39.27 25.51 3.08
CA THR A 446 -39.72 26.08 4.35
C THR A 446 -40.94 25.25 4.77
N PHE A 447 -41.32 25.30 6.06
CA PHE A 447 -42.73 25.33 6.42
C PHE A 447 -43.53 26.22 5.45
N SER A 448 -44.29 25.63 4.52
CA SER A 448 -45.38 26.32 3.81
C SER A 448 -46.35 25.28 3.24
N THR A 449 -47.17 24.82 4.16
CA THR A 449 -48.59 24.52 4.03
C THR A 449 -49.31 25.17 2.82
N PHE A 450 -50.01 24.31 2.05
CA PHE A 450 -51.15 24.55 1.15
C PHE A 450 -51.04 25.62 0.05
N THR A 451 -50.80 25.19 -1.19
CA THR A 451 -51.68 25.47 -2.35
C THR A 451 -51.47 24.41 -3.43
N GLY A 452 -52.56 23.87 -3.95
CA GLY A 452 -52.55 22.79 -4.94
C GLY A 452 -52.03 23.24 -6.31
N GLY A 453 -51.15 22.43 -6.87
CA GLY A 453 -50.70 22.43 -8.25
C GLY A 453 -49.90 21.16 -8.48
N GLU A 454 -50.20 20.42 -9.56
CA GLU A 454 -49.54 19.17 -9.91
C GLU A 454 -48.02 19.32 -9.92
N GLU A 455 -47.34 18.70 -8.95
CA GLU A 455 -45.88 18.56 -8.97
C GLU A 455 -45.49 17.49 -9.99
N ALA A 456 -44.84 17.92 -11.08
CA ALA A 456 -44.16 17.01 -11.99
C ALA A 456 -43.02 16.27 -11.26
N PRO A 457 -42.79 14.97 -11.54
CA PRO A 457 -41.80 14.16 -10.83
C PRO A 457 -40.36 14.64 -11.14
N PRO A 458 -39.39 14.38 -10.23
CA PRO A 458 -38.01 14.83 -10.37
C PRO A 458 -37.25 14.00 -11.44
N SER A 459 -37.38 14.39 -12.70
CA SER A 459 -36.68 13.83 -13.87
C SER A 459 -35.20 14.23 -13.92
N SER A 460 -34.31 13.34 -14.35
CA SER A 460 -32.90 13.65 -14.61
C SER A 460 -32.74 14.42 -15.92
N ARG A 461 -32.16 15.61 -15.82
CA ARG A 461 -32.09 16.60 -16.90
C ARG A 461 -30.91 16.43 -17.86
N LEU A 462 -30.30 15.25 -17.98
CA LEU A 462 -29.19 15.02 -18.92
C LEU A 462 -29.63 15.26 -20.38
N ALA A 463 -30.85 14.86 -20.74
CA ALA A 463 -31.44 15.08 -22.07
C ALA A 463 -31.82 16.55 -22.35
N GLY A 464 -31.87 17.41 -21.33
CA GLY A 464 -32.15 18.85 -21.46
C GLY A 464 -30.90 19.72 -21.66
N ARG A 465 -29.70 19.11 -21.68
CA ARG A 465 -28.42 19.80 -21.80
C ARG A 465 -27.75 19.47 -23.14
N VAL A 466 -26.59 20.10 -23.38
CA VAL A 466 -25.84 20.15 -24.65
C VAL A 466 -25.99 18.89 -25.51
N ARG A 467 -26.50 19.08 -26.73
CA ARG A 467 -26.60 18.02 -27.73
C ARG A 467 -25.21 17.72 -28.30
N PRO A 468 -24.80 16.45 -28.47
CA PRO A 468 -23.61 16.10 -29.23
C PRO A 468 -23.52 16.81 -30.60
N SER A 469 -24.64 16.89 -31.34
CA SER A 469 -24.75 17.65 -32.61
C SER A 469 -24.53 19.16 -32.47
N GLY A 470 -24.73 19.71 -31.28
CA GLY A 470 -24.43 21.11 -30.98
C GLY A 470 -22.93 21.39 -30.79
N ILE A 471 -22.12 20.35 -30.58
CA ILE A 471 -20.66 20.45 -30.39
C ILE A 471 -19.90 20.04 -31.65
N HIS A 472 -20.32 18.95 -32.28
CA HIS A 472 -19.68 18.38 -33.48
C HIS A 472 -20.58 18.61 -34.70
N ARG A 473 -20.04 19.30 -35.72
CA ARG A 473 -20.79 19.68 -36.93
C ARG A 473 -21.31 18.49 -37.74
N ASP A 474 -20.58 17.40 -37.70
CA ASP A 474 -20.86 16.21 -38.50
C ASP A 474 -21.86 15.26 -37.85
N LEU A 475 -22.33 15.58 -36.63
CA LEU A 475 -23.37 14.83 -35.95
C LEU A 475 -24.74 15.49 -36.22
N ASP A 476 -25.76 14.66 -36.35
CA ASP A 476 -27.15 15.08 -36.60
C ASP A 476 -28.11 14.57 -35.50
N ALA A 477 -29.41 14.85 -35.66
CA ALA A 477 -30.43 14.46 -34.69
C ALA A 477 -30.48 12.94 -34.42
N ARG A 478 -30.11 12.09 -35.39
CA ARG A 478 -30.10 10.63 -35.20
C ARG A 478 -29.00 10.21 -34.22
N HIS A 479 -27.88 10.91 -34.22
CA HIS A 479 -26.80 10.68 -33.26
C HIS A 479 -27.23 11.07 -31.84
N ASP A 480 -27.88 12.23 -31.71
CA ASP A 480 -28.43 12.68 -30.43
C ASP A 480 -29.48 11.70 -29.91
N GLU A 481 -30.39 11.22 -30.78
CA GLU A 481 -31.45 10.27 -30.42
C GLU A 481 -30.89 8.98 -29.83
N VAL A 482 -29.85 8.39 -30.43
CA VAL A 482 -29.24 7.14 -29.92
C VAL A 482 -28.53 7.36 -28.57
N VAL A 483 -27.85 8.50 -28.40
CA VAL A 483 -27.21 8.85 -27.12
C VAL A 483 -28.27 9.08 -26.03
N PHE A 484 -29.32 9.83 -26.35
CA PHE A 484 -30.40 10.15 -25.40
C PHE A 484 -31.28 8.95 -25.06
N ALA A 485 -31.46 8.00 -25.97
CA ALA A 485 -32.13 6.74 -25.67
C ALA A 485 -31.40 5.96 -24.55
N LEU A 486 -30.07 6.02 -24.47
CA LEU A 486 -29.32 5.35 -23.39
C LEU A 486 -29.50 6.05 -22.04
N VAL A 487 -29.58 7.38 -22.02
CA VAL A 487 -29.72 8.19 -20.79
C VAL A 487 -31.16 8.60 -20.48
N ASP A 488 -32.15 7.90 -21.03
CA ASP A 488 -33.56 8.19 -20.73
C ASP A 488 -33.87 7.90 -19.26
N ASP A 489 -34.69 8.74 -18.63
CA ASP A 489 -35.08 8.55 -17.24
C ASP A 489 -35.89 7.28 -17.03
N ASP A 490 -36.75 6.95 -17.98
CA ASP A 490 -37.55 5.74 -17.96
C ASP A 490 -36.72 4.57 -18.50
N PRO A 491 -36.37 3.57 -17.67
CA PRO A 491 -35.62 2.41 -18.13
C PRO A 491 -36.29 1.70 -19.30
N ALA A 492 -37.63 1.72 -19.41
CA ALA A 492 -38.36 1.05 -20.48
C ALA A 492 -38.14 1.69 -21.85
N ARG A 493 -37.79 2.98 -21.90
CA ARG A 493 -37.48 3.71 -23.14
C ARG A 493 -36.03 3.55 -23.60
N ARG A 494 -35.17 2.98 -22.75
CA ARG A 494 -33.79 2.61 -23.12
C ARG A 494 -33.77 1.38 -24.05
N PRO A 495 -32.64 1.07 -24.72
CA PRO A 495 -32.48 -0.20 -25.42
C PRO A 495 -32.73 -1.40 -24.50
N GLU A 496 -33.23 -2.50 -25.07
CA GLU A 496 -33.60 -3.69 -24.28
C GLU A 496 -32.44 -4.39 -23.59
N ASP A 497 -31.30 -4.41 -24.27
CA ASP A 497 -30.07 -5.04 -23.83
C ASP A 497 -28.86 -4.33 -24.47
N ALA A 498 -27.66 -4.77 -24.07
CA ALA A 498 -26.42 -4.22 -24.60
C ALA A 498 -26.22 -4.48 -26.11
N PHE A 499 -26.80 -5.56 -26.66
CA PHE A 499 -26.69 -5.88 -28.09
C PHE A 499 -27.53 -4.92 -28.93
N ALA A 500 -28.75 -4.58 -28.49
CA ALA A 500 -29.61 -3.59 -29.11
C ALA A 500 -28.97 -2.20 -29.09
N ALA A 501 -28.37 -1.81 -27.96
CA ALA A 501 -27.60 -0.58 -27.85
C ALA A 501 -26.43 -0.53 -28.84
N ARG A 502 -25.65 -1.62 -28.97
CA ARG A 502 -24.55 -1.70 -29.94
C ARG A 502 -25.02 -1.61 -31.39
N ARG A 503 -26.12 -2.29 -31.74
CA ARG A 503 -26.72 -2.20 -33.07
C ARG A 503 -27.15 -0.77 -33.40
N ALA A 504 -27.79 -0.09 -32.45
CA ALA A 504 -28.21 1.31 -32.63
C ALA A 504 -27.02 2.24 -32.86
N LEU A 505 -25.95 2.13 -32.05
CA LEU A 505 -24.73 2.93 -32.22
C LEU A 505 -23.99 2.61 -33.53
N GLY A 506 -23.91 1.32 -33.89
CA GLY A 506 -23.21 0.85 -35.10
C GLY A 506 -23.96 1.10 -36.40
N ALA A 507 -25.25 1.44 -36.35
CA ALA A 507 -26.04 1.81 -37.52
C ALA A 507 -25.70 3.23 -38.04
N LEU A 508 -25.01 4.04 -37.24
CA LEU A 508 -24.62 5.41 -37.58
C LEU A 508 -23.14 5.50 -37.94
N ARG A 509 -22.78 6.49 -38.76
CA ARG A 509 -21.39 6.81 -39.10
C ARG A 509 -20.89 7.91 -38.21
N TRP A 510 -19.81 7.63 -37.46
CA TRP A 510 -19.23 8.58 -36.53
C TRP A 510 -17.93 9.18 -37.10
N PRO A 511 -17.73 10.50 -37.03
CA PRO A 511 -16.54 11.17 -37.57
C PRO A 511 -15.28 10.83 -36.76
N THR A 512 -14.16 10.70 -37.47
CA THR A 512 -12.83 10.38 -36.90
C THR A 512 -12.02 11.62 -36.54
N THR A 513 -12.47 12.80 -36.94
CA THR A 513 -11.82 14.10 -36.67
C THR A 513 -12.59 14.89 -35.62
N ILE A 514 -11.88 15.75 -34.91
CA ILE A 514 -12.47 16.67 -33.92
C ILE A 514 -12.72 18.01 -34.62
N GLU A 515 -13.84 18.15 -35.31
CA GLU A 515 -14.29 19.44 -35.87
C GLU A 515 -15.33 20.09 -34.97
N ARG A 516 -14.84 20.85 -33.97
CA ARG A 516 -15.70 21.55 -33.01
C ARG A 516 -16.24 22.84 -33.63
N ILE A 517 -17.55 23.07 -33.52
CA ILE A 517 -18.09 24.42 -33.66
C ILE A 517 -17.45 25.27 -32.58
N ALA A 518 -16.95 26.46 -32.93
CA ALA A 518 -16.62 27.49 -31.95
C ALA A 518 -17.91 27.96 -31.28
N VAL A 519 -18.43 27.15 -30.37
CA VAL A 519 -19.45 27.55 -29.43
C VAL A 519 -18.75 28.53 -28.48
N PRO A 520 -19.25 29.76 -28.30
CA PRO A 520 -18.70 30.64 -27.28
C PRO A 520 -18.77 29.85 -25.98
N GLN A 521 -17.61 29.57 -25.39
CA GLN A 521 -17.52 28.86 -24.13
C GLN A 521 -18.35 29.64 -23.13
N ARG A 522 -19.57 29.17 -22.87
CA ARG A 522 -20.29 29.53 -21.67
C ARG A 522 -19.39 29.03 -20.56
N ALA A 523 -18.69 29.96 -19.91
CA ALA A 523 -17.62 29.69 -18.97
C ALA A 523 -17.98 28.48 -18.12
N MET A 524 -17.32 27.34 -18.40
CA MET A 524 -17.52 26.13 -17.64
C MET A 524 -17.18 26.46 -16.19
N LYS A 525 -18.21 26.49 -15.34
CA LYS A 525 -18.03 26.44 -13.89
C LYS A 525 -17.26 25.17 -13.59
N ARG A 526 -16.03 25.34 -13.10
CA ARG A 526 -15.21 24.25 -12.58
C ARG A 526 -15.94 23.61 -11.40
N PRO A 527 -15.84 22.28 -11.18
CA PRO A 527 -16.42 21.65 -10.01
C PRO A 527 -15.64 22.04 -8.76
N SER A 528 -16.04 23.17 -8.15
CA SER A 528 -15.99 23.43 -6.72
C SER A 528 -16.89 24.62 -6.37
N GLU A 529 -18.19 24.46 -6.53
CA GLU A 529 -19.19 25.19 -5.74
C GLU A 529 -20.00 24.09 -5.05
N ARG A 530 -19.94 23.94 -3.72
CA ARG A 530 -20.65 24.74 -2.71
C ARG A 530 -19.81 24.87 -1.42
N PRO A 531 -20.01 25.90 -0.56
CA PRO A 531 -21.06 26.91 -0.54
C PRO A 531 -20.57 28.27 -1.05
N SER A 532 -21.53 29.14 -1.37
CA SER A 532 -21.38 30.56 -1.72
C SER A 532 -20.91 31.42 -0.54
N GLY A 533 -19.79 31.02 0.07
CA GLY A 533 -19.08 31.80 1.08
C GLY A 533 -17.78 32.31 0.50
N VAL A 534 -17.41 33.53 0.87
CA VAL A 534 -16.07 34.09 0.63
C VAL A 534 -15.04 33.14 1.26
N ARG A 535 -14.27 32.41 0.44
CA ARG A 535 -13.34 31.36 0.91
C ARG A 535 -12.13 31.93 1.65
N LEU A 536 -11.66 33.11 1.24
CA LEU A 536 -10.64 33.88 1.92
C LEU A 536 -11.30 35.05 2.63
N MET A 537 -11.43 34.98 3.94
CA MET A 537 -11.86 36.14 4.73
C MET A 537 -10.67 36.68 5.53
N PRO A 538 -10.49 38.01 5.62
CA PRO A 538 -9.50 38.57 6.50
C PRO A 538 -9.85 38.22 7.95
N ASP A 539 -8.85 37.81 8.72
CA ASP A 539 -8.95 37.78 10.18
C ASP A 539 -9.00 39.21 10.75
N GLU A 540 -9.12 39.32 12.08
CA GLU A 540 -9.16 40.61 12.79
C GLU A 540 -7.92 41.50 12.53
N HIS A 541 -6.86 40.92 11.97
CA HIS A 541 -5.59 41.58 11.65
C HIS A 541 -5.40 41.79 10.13
N GLY A 542 -6.43 41.53 9.32
CA GLY A 542 -6.39 41.72 7.87
C GLY A 542 -5.68 40.61 7.09
N THR A 543 -5.26 39.53 7.73
CA THR A 543 -4.61 38.39 7.05
C THR A 543 -5.67 37.46 6.46
N GLU A 544 -5.55 37.10 5.19
CA GLU A 544 -6.53 36.21 4.55
C GLU A 544 -6.49 34.81 5.16
N VAL A 545 -7.65 34.26 5.51
CA VAL A 545 -7.80 32.91 6.07
C VAL A 545 -8.63 32.07 5.13
N ASP A 546 -8.10 30.92 4.70
CA ASP A 546 -8.87 29.88 3.99
C ASP A 546 -9.86 29.26 4.97
N GLN A 547 -11.10 29.74 4.94
CA GLN A 547 -12.18 29.38 5.86
C GLN A 547 -12.51 27.88 5.83
N TRP A 548 -12.10 27.17 4.78
CA TRP A 548 -12.38 25.74 4.63
C TRP A 548 -11.32 24.86 5.27
N LEU A 549 -10.08 25.36 5.35
CA LEU A 549 -8.93 24.64 5.90
C LEU A 549 -8.43 25.25 7.21
N GLY A 550 -9.01 26.38 7.65
CA GLY A 550 -8.64 27.07 8.88
C GLY A 550 -7.19 27.60 8.89
N ARG A 551 -6.60 27.86 7.72
CA ARG A 551 -5.18 28.27 7.61
C ARG A 551 -5.03 29.67 7.05
N LYS A 552 -4.05 30.41 7.56
CA LYS A 552 -3.67 31.74 7.05
C LYS A 552 -2.95 31.61 5.70
N VAL A 553 -3.28 32.51 4.79
CA VAL A 553 -2.81 32.53 3.40
C VAL A 553 -2.32 33.94 3.07
N VAL A 554 -1.26 34.01 2.27
CA VAL A 554 -0.83 35.23 1.60
C VAL A 554 -1.13 35.07 0.11
N SER A 555 -1.89 36.01 -0.45
CA SER A 555 -2.24 36.02 -1.87
C SER A 555 -1.29 36.94 -2.63
N VAL A 556 -0.74 36.46 -3.74
CA VAL A 556 0.04 37.25 -4.70
C VAL A 556 -0.60 37.16 -6.08
N ASP A 557 -0.43 38.19 -6.91
CA ASP A 557 -1.06 38.25 -8.23
C ASP A 557 -0.56 37.13 -9.16
N LEU A 558 -1.48 36.58 -9.95
CA LEU A 558 -1.18 35.58 -10.95
C LEU A 558 -0.77 36.23 -12.27
N ASP A 559 0.55 36.37 -12.48
CA ASP A 559 1.14 36.64 -13.79
C ASP A 559 2.07 35.48 -14.23
N ALA A 560 2.47 35.48 -15.50
CA ALA A 560 3.29 34.40 -16.05
C ALA A 560 4.67 34.25 -15.37
N PRO A 561 5.42 35.34 -15.07
CA PRO A 561 6.65 35.27 -14.30
C PRO A 561 6.47 34.70 -12.89
N THR A 562 5.47 35.20 -12.14
CA THR A 562 5.20 34.78 -10.77
C THR A 562 4.71 33.33 -10.71
N LEU A 563 3.95 32.86 -11.72
CA LEU A 563 3.54 31.46 -11.84
C LEU A 563 4.71 30.52 -12.12
N ALA A 564 5.63 30.90 -13.01
CA ALA A 564 6.84 30.12 -13.30
C ALA A 564 7.68 29.94 -12.03
N ARG A 565 7.83 31.03 -11.27
CA ARG A 565 8.56 31.06 -10.01
C ARG A 565 7.88 30.28 -8.89
N ALA A 566 6.57 30.42 -8.71
CA ALA A 566 5.80 29.62 -7.77
C ALA A 566 5.89 28.11 -8.11
N SER A 567 5.94 27.76 -9.39
CA SER A 567 6.16 26.38 -9.82
C SER A 567 7.57 25.87 -9.48
N ALA A 568 8.58 26.74 -9.49
CA ALA A 568 9.93 26.41 -9.05
C ALA A 568 10.00 26.17 -7.53
N PHE A 569 9.41 27.05 -6.72
CA PHE A 569 9.29 26.88 -5.27
C PHE A 569 8.54 25.57 -4.91
N ALA A 570 7.45 25.27 -5.61
CA ALA A 570 6.70 24.03 -5.42
C ALA A 570 7.49 22.77 -5.81
N ARG A 571 8.42 22.85 -6.78
CA ARG A 571 9.30 21.73 -7.17
C ARG A 571 10.50 21.56 -6.26
N ALA A 572 11.01 22.65 -5.69
CA ALA A 572 12.12 22.61 -4.73
C ALA A 572 11.71 21.94 -3.40
N ASP A 573 10.43 22.03 -3.03
CA ASP A 573 9.77 21.30 -1.94
C ASP A 573 10.64 21.16 -0.68
N HIS A 574 10.96 22.31 -0.06
CA HIS A 574 11.82 22.38 1.11
C HIS A 574 11.15 23.20 2.23
N ALA A 575 11.27 22.74 3.47
CA ALA A 575 10.60 23.34 4.64
C ALA A 575 11.01 24.80 4.92
N ALA A 576 12.25 25.17 4.59
CA ALA A 576 12.75 26.53 4.72
C ALA A 576 12.45 27.45 3.51
N LEU A 577 11.69 27.00 2.51
CA LEU A 577 11.10 27.87 1.48
C LEU A 577 9.61 28.06 1.76
N GLN A 578 9.11 29.29 1.55
CA GLN A 578 7.67 29.54 1.73
C GLN A 578 6.84 28.67 0.77
N ALA A 579 5.92 27.90 1.35
CA ALA A 579 5.15 26.91 0.61
C ALA A 579 4.09 27.55 -0.31
N VAL A 580 4.06 27.07 -1.56
CA VAL A 580 3.01 27.41 -2.53
C VAL A 580 1.83 26.46 -2.31
N LEU A 581 0.71 26.98 -1.84
CA LEU A 581 -0.45 26.19 -1.44
C LEU A 581 -1.38 25.89 -2.63
N ARG A 582 -1.57 26.86 -3.52
CA ARG A 582 -2.51 26.76 -4.63
C ARG A 582 -2.27 27.85 -5.68
N VAL A 583 -2.55 27.54 -6.94
CA VAL A 583 -2.72 28.53 -8.00
C VAL A 583 -4.22 28.71 -8.27
N ASP A 584 -4.79 29.84 -7.83
CA ASP A 584 -6.18 30.20 -8.09
C ASP A 584 -6.32 31.01 -9.38
N ARG A 585 -6.38 30.29 -10.51
CA ARG A 585 -6.59 30.92 -11.82
C ARG A 585 -7.95 31.62 -11.96
N ALA A 586 -8.92 31.34 -11.09
CA ALA A 586 -10.24 31.98 -11.14
C ALA A 586 -10.22 33.32 -10.37
N GLY A 587 -9.54 33.36 -9.22
CA GLY A 587 -9.29 34.59 -8.45
C GLY A 587 -8.14 35.44 -8.98
N GLY A 588 -7.36 34.95 -9.95
CA GLY A 588 -6.20 35.66 -10.49
C GLY A 588 -5.04 35.75 -9.49
N ALA A 589 -4.90 34.76 -8.60
CA ALA A 589 -3.95 34.79 -7.50
C ALA A 589 -3.22 33.46 -7.28
N ILE A 590 -2.05 33.52 -6.64
CA ILE A 590 -1.31 32.39 -6.11
C ILE A 590 -1.34 32.49 -4.58
N TRP A 591 -1.73 31.42 -3.93
CA TRP A 591 -1.87 31.34 -2.48
C TRP A 591 -0.60 30.71 -1.90
N LEU A 592 0.05 31.46 -1.02
CA LEU A 592 1.23 31.07 -0.28
C LEU A 592 0.86 30.82 1.18
N ALA A 593 1.58 29.93 1.85
CA ALA A 593 1.44 29.78 3.30
C ALA A 593 1.81 31.11 3.98
N ALA A 594 1.00 31.59 4.92
CA ALA A 594 1.38 32.76 5.69
C ALA A 594 2.71 32.47 6.41
N PRO A 595 3.72 33.32 6.21
CA PRO A 595 5.05 33.04 6.73
C PRO A 595 4.98 33.15 8.26
N ARG A 596 5.65 32.22 8.94
CA ARG A 596 5.65 32.14 10.41
C ARG A 596 6.93 32.77 10.95
N GLY A 597 6.82 33.40 12.12
CA GLY A 597 7.96 34.00 12.79
C GLY A 597 8.18 35.48 12.49
N ALA A 598 9.23 36.03 13.08
CA ALA A 598 9.63 37.42 12.94
C ALA A 598 10.83 37.55 11.99
N PRO A 599 11.00 38.70 11.31
CA PRO A 599 12.21 38.97 10.54
C PRO A 599 13.47 38.80 11.39
N LEU A 600 14.54 38.31 10.76
CA LEU A 600 15.79 37.99 11.41
C LEU A 600 16.36 39.21 12.14
N ALA A 601 16.38 39.16 13.48
CA ALA A 601 16.90 40.24 14.33
C ALA A 601 18.31 39.98 14.88
N GLN A 602 18.75 38.72 14.87
CA GLN A 602 20.05 38.26 15.35
C GLN A 602 20.75 37.46 14.26
N LYS A 603 22.05 37.18 14.42
CA LYS A 603 22.77 36.34 13.45
C LYS A 603 22.21 34.93 13.43
N LEU A 604 22.19 34.32 12.24
CA LEU A 604 21.82 32.92 12.09
C LEU A 604 22.82 32.01 12.79
N ASP A 605 22.32 30.97 13.46
CA ASP A 605 23.18 29.91 13.97
C ASP A 605 23.63 28.96 12.83
N PRO A 606 24.64 28.10 13.06
CA PRO A 606 25.15 27.20 12.02
C PRO A 606 24.11 26.23 11.44
N GLU A 607 23.11 25.82 12.22
CA GLU A 607 22.08 24.87 11.80
C GLU A 607 21.04 25.55 10.89
N GLN A 608 20.65 26.78 11.25
CA GLN A 608 19.81 27.65 10.44
C GLN A 608 20.48 28.00 9.11
N VAL A 609 21.79 28.32 9.12
CA VAL A 609 22.58 28.56 7.90
C VAL A 609 22.63 27.31 7.01
N ALA A 610 22.80 26.12 7.60
CA ALA A 610 22.82 24.88 6.84
C ALA A 610 21.45 24.59 6.19
N THR A 611 20.37 24.79 6.94
CA THR A 611 18.99 24.58 6.47
C THR A 611 18.62 25.52 5.31
N LEU A 612 18.96 26.81 5.43
CA LEU A 612 18.73 27.78 4.35
C LEU A 612 19.63 27.52 3.13
N ARG A 613 20.82 26.97 3.32
CA ARG A 613 21.71 26.60 2.22
C ARG A 613 21.13 25.45 1.41
N GLU A 614 20.64 24.40 2.07
CA GLU A 614 19.97 23.29 1.39
C GLU A 614 18.73 23.76 0.62
N ALA A 615 17.93 24.63 1.22
CA ALA A 615 16.77 25.24 0.59
C ALA A 615 17.13 26.00 -0.70
N LEU A 616 18.19 26.81 -0.66
CA LEU A 616 18.68 27.57 -1.81
C LEU A 616 19.24 26.65 -2.90
N ASP A 617 20.02 25.63 -2.53
CA ASP A 617 20.58 24.68 -3.49
C ASP A 617 19.46 23.93 -4.25
N ARG A 618 18.41 23.47 -3.54
CA ARG A 618 17.23 22.86 -4.19
C ARG A 618 16.47 23.81 -5.10
N LEU A 619 16.37 25.09 -4.73
CA LEU A 619 15.75 26.10 -5.60
C LEU A 619 16.60 26.32 -6.87
N HIS A 620 17.92 26.40 -6.72
CA HIS A 620 18.87 26.56 -7.82
C HIS A 620 18.85 25.38 -8.80
N GLU A 621 18.65 24.15 -8.31
CA GLU A 621 18.47 22.95 -9.14
C GLU A 621 17.25 23.04 -10.08
N THR A 622 16.22 23.82 -9.71
CA THR A 622 15.06 24.07 -10.58
C THR A 622 15.32 25.12 -11.67
N GLY A 623 16.52 25.72 -11.68
CA GLY A 623 16.93 26.78 -12.61
C GLY A 623 16.54 28.19 -12.16
N GLU A 624 16.03 28.36 -10.95
CA GLU A 624 15.60 29.64 -10.37
C GLU A 624 16.53 30.09 -9.23
N VAL A 625 16.57 31.40 -8.96
CA VAL A 625 17.33 32.00 -7.83
C VAL A 625 16.39 32.69 -6.85
N HIS A 626 16.77 32.79 -5.57
CA HIS A 626 15.95 33.52 -4.60
C HIS A 626 16.03 35.03 -4.81
N GLY A 627 17.23 35.59 -4.93
CA GLY A 627 17.46 36.99 -5.27
C GLY A 627 17.11 38.02 -4.17
N ALA A 628 16.65 37.57 -3.00
CA ALA A 628 16.33 38.40 -1.84
C ALA A 628 16.65 37.64 -0.54
N VAL A 629 17.93 37.34 -0.31
CA VAL A 629 18.40 36.67 0.91
C VAL A 629 18.92 37.75 1.86
N ASP A 630 18.05 38.27 2.72
CA ASP A 630 18.35 39.37 3.65
C ASP A 630 17.54 39.21 4.95
N PRO A 631 17.80 40.02 6.01
CA PRO A 631 17.11 39.87 7.29
C PRO A 631 15.60 40.12 7.23
N ALA A 632 15.09 40.79 6.19
CA ALA A 632 13.66 41.07 6.03
C ALA A 632 12.91 39.88 5.41
N HIS A 633 13.59 39.04 4.62
CA HIS A 633 13.00 37.89 3.94
C HIS A 633 13.29 36.56 4.63
N VAL A 634 14.20 36.52 5.60
CA VAL A 634 14.40 35.37 6.49
C VAL A 634 13.57 35.57 7.75
N LEU A 635 12.57 34.71 7.96
CA LEU A 635 11.80 34.69 9.21
C LEU A 635 12.25 33.55 10.10
N VAL A 636 12.29 33.81 11.40
CA VAL A 636 12.58 32.82 12.45
C VAL A 636 11.34 32.68 13.34
N ASP A 637 10.79 31.47 13.45
CA ASP A 637 9.67 31.20 14.34
C ASP A 637 10.10 30.97 15.80
N GLU A 638 9.12 30.83 16.70
CA GLU A 638 9.38 30.62 18.14
C GLU A 638 10.16 29.32 18.44
N ALA A 639 10.14 28.35 17.52
CA ALA A 639 10.88 27.11 17.62
C ALA A 639 12.29 27.21 17.01
N GLY A 640 12.67 28.36 16.46
CA GLY A 640 13.96 28.59 15.81
C GLY A 640 14.02 28.13 14.35
N ALA A 641 12.89 27.71 13.76
CA ALA A 641 12.85 27.30 12.36
C ALA A 641 12.91 28.52 11.43
N VAL A 642 13.74 28.42 10.41
CA VAL A 642 13.96 29.48 9.41
C VAL A 642 13.12 29.26 8.16
N THR A 643 12.43 30.30 7.71
CA THR A 643 11.69 30.31 6.45
C THR A 643 12.12 31.50 5.60
N LEU A 644 12.50 31.23 4.36
CA LEU A 644 12.80 32.24 3.35
C LEU A 644 11.52 32.57 2.56
N THR A 645 11.11 33.84 2.60
CA THR A 645 9.83 34.29 2.04
C THR A 645 9.87 34.44 0.53
N PHE A 646 8.79 34.03 -0.12
CA PHE A 646 8.63 34.09 -1.56
C PHE A 646 8.64 35.54 -2.06
N THR A 647 9.45 35.81 -3.07
CA THR A 647 9.48 37.08 -3.79
C THR A 647 8.94 36.92 -5.20
N PRO A 648 8.00 37.77 -5.68
CA PRO A 648 7.42 37.62 -7.02
C PRO A 648 8.43 37.78 -8.18
N ALA A 649 9.48 38.57 -7.98
CA ALA A 649 10.54 38.76 -8.96
C ALA A 649 11.92 38.83 -8.28
N PRO A 650 12.92 38.05 -8.73
CA PRO A 650 14.30 38.24 -8.29
C PRO A 650 14.84 39.56 -8.86
N GLY A 651 15.72 40.24 -8.13
CA GLY A 651 16.41 41.42 -8.66
C GLY A 651 17.18 41.09 -9.95
N PRO A 652 17.33 42.04 -10.89
CA PRO A 652 17.93 41.79 -12.21
C PRO A 652 19.39 41.30 -12.17
N THR A 653 20.06 41.42 -11.03
CA THR A 653 21.43 40.97 -10.79
C THR A 653 21.51 39.68 -9.97
N ALA A 654 20.39 39.03 -9.66
CA ALA A 654 20.36 37.84 -8.80
C ALA A 654 21.06 36.64 -9.47
N THR A 655 21.92 35.97 -8.71
CA THR A 655 22.61 34.75 -9.15
C THR A 655 22.73 33.77 -7.98
N PRO A 656 22.91 32.46 -8.23
CA PRO A 656 23.11 31.47 -7.17
C PRO A 656 24.24 31.84 -6.21
N ASP A 657 25.35 32.36 -6.74
CA ASP A 657 26.52 32.76 -5.96
C ASP A 657 26.23 33.97 -5.07
N LEU A 658 25.39 34.90 -5.53
CA LEU A 658 24.96 36.04 -4.72
C LEU A 658 23.99 35.64 -3.61
N ASP A 659 23.09 34.68 -3.83
CA ASP A 659 22.24 34.12 -2.78
C ASP A 659 23.09 33.47 -1.67
N ARG A 660 24.09 32.67 -2.05
CA ARG A 660 25.03 32.03 -1.11
C ARG A 660 25.89 33.04 -0.36
N LEU A 661 26.39 34.06 -1.05
CA LEU A 661 27.19 35.12 -0.43
C LEU A 661 26.34 35.95 0.54
N ALA A 662 25.09 36.22 0.20
CA ALA A 662 24.15 36.94 1.05
C ALA A 662 23.80 36.13 2.29
N LEU A 663 23.52 34.82 2.15
CA LEU A 663 23.31 33.92 3.30
C LEU A 663 24.51 33.89 4.24
N ALA A 664 25.74 33.90 3.72
CA ALA A 664 26.95 33.89 4.55
C ALA A 664 27.18 35.19 5.35
N ARG A 665 26.42 36.26 5.07
CA ARG A 665 26.48 37.55 5.77
C ARG A 665 25.40 37.72 6.85
N LEU A 666 24.36 36.89 6.81
CA LEU A 666 23.30 36.77 7.82
C LEU A 666 23.79 35.88 8.97
#